data_AF-A0AAC8WKX3-F1
#
_entry.id   AF-A0AAC8WKX3-F1
#
_cell.length_a   1.000
_cell.length_b   1.000
_cell.length_c   1.000
_cell.angle_alpha   90.00
_cell.angle_beta   90.00
_cell.angle_gamma   90.00
#
_symmetry.space_group_name_H-M   'P 1'
#
loop_
_entity.id
_entity.type
_entity.pdbx_description
1 polymer ?
#
loop_
_entity_poly.entity_id
_entity_poly.type
_entity_poly.pdbx_seq_one_letter_code
_entity_poly.pdbx_strand_id
1 'polypeptide(L)'
;MKIEIKILNPVRLTKLFIAASRWLSKYADVLNDLNVYPVPDGDTGTNMSMTLQSVENALIGLQSEPNMEELVDIISEAVLLGARGNSGTILSQIIQGFLDAVRDKEEIDIDTAAKAFVSAKERAYKAVSQPVEGTILTVIRKVSEAAIAYDGPKDDFIPFLVNLKNAAADAVEDTPNLLPKLKEAGVVDAGGKGIFYVFEGFEKSVTDPEMLKDLARIANSQVNRKQKLEYINKNEIKFKYCTEFIIESGSFDLDEYKEKISKLGDSMVVAQTRKKTKTHIHTNNPGQALEIAGSLGDLNNIKIENMEIQHSHVLVKEEELNKVDIRGVVKETVPEEPKLLFNEKNIENNVAIYAVVDNKNIADLFLKDGASATLIGGQTKNPSVSDIEEGLKKIKAKTIYILPNNKNIIASAKLAAERDNRDIIVIDTKTMLEGYYFTKNRKMNLQTLLRQLKFNNSIEITKAVRDTKVNDIEIKIGDNIALVNGSLTEKAERVEDLIKKIYEKYANDNTLAVTVVRGKTATEEGNEIIKSKSFKKFYEYDGEQDNYSYYIYLEQRDPSLSKIAILTDSASDITPDMIEGLDVAVIPIRLKIGENNYKDGVNLSKKEFWHKLLTEKVMPKTAQPSPAEFRDYYEELFNKGYEKIISLHISSKMSGTQQVAKVAREMLKREKDIIIVDSKSVTFGQAYQVLEAAKMIKSGAKLEDILARLYEIADKMKVYFAVSDLTYLEKGGRIGRASSVIGNLLKLRPVLKLEDGEVSLETKTFGERGAISYMEKIIKNEGKNSIYLYTAWGGTNQELQSTDILKKTADTMRKVEFKGRFEIGATIGSHSGPVFGIGIISKIR
;
A
#
# COMPACT_ATOMS: atom_id res chain seq x y z
N MET A 1 33.77 -13.99 47.85
CA MET A 1 32.91 -15.00 47.20
C MET A 1 32.98 -14.78 45.71
N LYS A 2 33.40 -15.78 44.93
CA LYS A 2 33.21 -15.76 43.47
C LYS A 2 31.70 -15.88 43.24
N ILE A 3 31.09 -14.94 42.53
CA ILE A 3 29.67 -15.02 42.17
C ILE A 3 29.59 -16.08 41.07
N GLU A 4 28.77 -17.12 41.26
CA GLU A 4 28.52 -18.18 40.28
C GLU A 4 27.04 -18.17 39.90
N ILE A 5 26.75 -18.27 38.61
CA ILE A 5 25.37 -18.24 38.09
C ILE A 5 25.07 -19.56 37.39
N LYS A 6 24.42 -20.49 38.09
CA LYS A 6 24.17 -21.83 37.53
C LYS A 6 23.08 -21.89 36.45
N ILE A 7 22.12 -20.98 36.53
CA ILE A 7 20.86 -21.00 35.75
C ILE A 7 20.38 -19.57 35.49
N LEU A 8 19.62 -19.35 34.42
CA LEU A 8 18.84 -18.12 34.24
C LEU A 8 17.36 -18.41 34.57
N ASN A 9 16.90 -17.84 35.66
CA ASN A 9 15.48 -17.77 36.02
C ASN A 9 14.87 -16.45 35.49
N PRO A 10 13.55 -16.24 35.59
CA PRO A 10 12.90 -15.02 35.09
C PRO A 10 13.54 -13.72 35.62
N VAL A 11 13.90 -13.66 36.90
CA VAL A 11 14.54 -12.48 37.52
C VAL A 11 15.91 -12.18 36.90
N ARG A 12 16.73 -13.21 36.64
CA ARG A 12 18.04 -13.05 36.02
C ARG A 12 17.90 -12.65 34.55
N LEU A 13 16.96 -13.24 33.82
CA LEU A 13 16.69 -12.89 32.43
C LEU A 13 16.22 -11.43 32.29
N THR A 14 15.35 -10.96 33.18
CA THR A 14 14.95 -9.55 33.28
C THR A 14 16.17 -8.62 33.43
N LYS A 15 17.10 -8.96 34.33
CA LYS A 15 18.33 -8.17 34.55
C LYS A 15 19.22 -8.13 33.30
N LEU A 16 19.33 -9.24 32.58
CA LEU A 16 20.11 -9.30 31.34
C LEU A 16 19.54 -8.34 30.28
N PHE A 17 18.23 -8.36 30.03
CA PHE A 17 17.61 -7.48 29.03
C PHE A 17 17.68 -5.99 29.41
N ILE A 18 17.50 -5.65 30.69
CA ILE A 18 17.70 -4.27 31.17
C ILE A 18 19.14 -3.82 30.95
N ALA A 19 20.12 -4.67 31.30
CA ALA A 19 21.53 -4.35 31.11
C ALA A 19 21.89 -4.19 29.62
N ALA A 20 21.39 -5.08 28.76
CA ALA A 20 21.57 -4.96 27.30
C ALA A 20 20.98 -3.66 26.74
N SER A 21 19.76 -3.28 27.15
CA SER A 21 19.13 -2.02 26.74
C SER A 21 19.99 -0.80 27.09
N ARG A 22 20.42 -0.72 28.34
CA ARG A 22 21.25 0.39 28.85
C ARG A 22 22.61 0.45 28.19
N TRP A 23 23.24 -0.71 28.02
CA TRP A 23 24.55 -0.79 27.41
C TRP A 23 24.49 -0.40 25.93
N LEU A 24 23.53 -0.94 25.18
CA LEU A 24 23.33 -0.55 23.78
C LEU A 24 23.02 0.94 23.63
N SER A 25 22.18 1.49 24.51
CA SER A 25 21.83 2.92 24.50
C SER A 25 23.06 3.82 24.71
N LYS A 26 24.01 3.41 25.56
CA LYS A 26 25.28 4.14 25.77
C LYS A 26 26.13 4.25 24.51
N TYR A 27 26.02 3.30 23.59
CA TYR A 27 26.80 3.26 22.34
C TYR A 27 25.96 3.54 21.08
N ALA A 28 24.72 4.02 21.22
CA ALA A 28 23.85 4.28 20.08
C ALA A 28 24.48 5.25 19.07
N ASP A 29 25.11 6.34 19.54
CA ASP A 29 25.79 7.31 18.67
C ASP A 29 26.99 6.68 17.94
N VAL A 30 27.76 5.83 18.63
CA VAL A 30 28.87 5.09 18.00
C VAL A 30 28.37 4.18 16.87
N LEU A 31 27.22 3.52 17.05
CA LEU A 31 26.62 2.69 16.01
C LEU A 31 26.09 3.53 14.84
N ASN A 32 25.57 4.72 15.10
CA ASN A 32 25.14 5.67 14.07
C ASN A 32 26.33 6.17 13.23
N ASP A 33 27.48 6.37 13.86
CA ASP A 33 28.73 6.78 13.20
C ASP A 33 29.31 5.68 12.31
N LEU A 34 29.10 4.40 12.65
CA LEU A 34 29.50 3.26 11.82
C LEU A 34 28.70 3.12 10.50
N ASN A 35 27.57 3.82 10.33
CA ASN A 35 26.84 3.78 9.07
C ASN A 35 27.71 4.39 7.94
N VAL A 36 27.90 3.65 6.85
CA VAL A 36 28.79 4.06 5.75
C VAL A 36 28.13 4.99 4.74
N TYR A 37 26.81 5.15 4.80
CA TYR A 37 26.07 5.93 3.81
C TYR A 37 26.17 7.44 4.11
N PRO A 38 26.44 8.28 3.10
CA PRO A 38 26.76 9.70 3.30
C PRO A 38 25.54 10.60 3.58
N VAL A 39 24.35 10.03 3.67
CA VAL A 39 23.09 10.78 3.82
C VAL A 39 22.78 10.92 5.33
N PRO A 40 21.91 11.85 5.73
CA PRO A 40 21.54 12.05 7.13
C PRO A 40 20.54 10.98 7.61
N ASP A 41 20.89 9.69 7.50
CA ASP A 41 20.06 8.53 7.86
C ASP A 41 20.76 7.60 8.88
N GLY A 42 21.82 8.09 9.55
CA GLY A 42 22.57 7.37 10.59
C GLY A 42 21.74 7.07 11.83
N ASP A 43 20.79 6.14 11.73
CA ASP A 43 19.79 5.86 12.77
C ASP A 43 19.83 4.41 13.26
N THR A 44 20.83 3.62 12.85
CA THR A 44 20.93 2.20 13.20
C THR A 44 21.00 2.00 14.71
N GLY A 45 21.88 2.76 15.40
CA GLY A 45 22.00 2.73 16.85
C GLY A 45 20.73 3.21 17.54
N THR A 46 20.15 4.31 17.05
CA THR A 46 18.89 4.88 17.57
C THR A 46 17.73 3.89 17.46
N ASN A 47 17.57 3.22 16.32
CA ASN A 47 16.51 2.25 16.07
C ASN A 47 16.66 1.01 16.97
N MET A 48 17.88 0.48 17.09
CA MET A 48 18.12 -0.69 17.95
C MET A 48 17.98 -0.35 19.44
N SER A 49 18.49 0.81 19.88
CA SER A 49 18.38 1.24 21.28
C SER A 49 16.93 1.50 21.67
N MET A 50 16.15 2.23 20.86
CA MET A 50 14.72 2.45 21.12
C MET A 50 13.92 1.14 21.14
N THR A 51 14.28 0.16 20.30
CA THR A 51 13.64 -1.16 20.30
C THR A 51 13.85 -1.88 21.64
N LEU A 52 15.07 -1.88 22.20
CA LEU A 52 15.33 -2.47 23.51
C LEU A 52 14.82 -1.61 24.67
N GLN A 53 14.78 -0.29 24.50
CA GLN A 53 14.24 0.61 25.53
C GLN A 53 12.74 0.34 25.76
N SER A 54 11.98 -0.02 24.73
CA SER A 54 10.60 -0.51 24.89
C SER A 54 10.53 -1.73 25.81
N VAL A 55 11.48 -2.67 25.69
CA VAL A 55 11.58 -3.83 26.57
C VAL A 55 11.95 -3.41 27.99
N GLU A 56 12.97 -2.57 28.16
CA GLU A 56 13.39 -2.07 29.47
C GLU A 56 12.24 -1.37 30.21
N ASN A 57 11.48 -0.52 29.50
CA ASN A 57 10.33 0.20 30.07
C ASN A 57 9.26 -0.78 30.57
N ALA A 58 8.95 -1.82 29.79
CA ALA A 58 8.01 -2.87 30.19
C ALA A 58 8.51 -3.64 31.43
N LEU A 59 9.81 -3.98 31.45
CA LEU A 59 10.42 -4.74 32.54
C LEU A 59 10.55 -3.93 33.85
N ILE A 60 10.89 -2.64 33.79
CA ILE A 60 10.96 -1.76 34.97
C ILE A 60 9.55 -1.52 35.54
N GLY A 61 8.52 -1.56 34.69
CA GLY A 61 7.12 -1.41 35.05
C GLY A 61 6.49 -2.61 35.78
N LEU A 62 7.17 -3.76 35.84
CA LEU A 62 6.66 -4.97 36.50
C LEU A 62 6.30 -4.73 37.97
N GLN A 63 5.10 -5.18 38.35
CA GLN A 63 4.57 -5.06 39.71
C GLN A 63 4.78 -6.32 40.55
N SER A 64 4.97 -7.47 39.90
CA SER A 64 5.26 -8.77 40.50
C SER A 64 6.36 -9.47 39.70
N GLU A 65 7.03 -10.44 40.32
CA GLU A 65 7.96 -11.33 39.60
C GLU A 65 7.14 -12.24 38.67
N PRO A 66 7.33 -12.16 37.34
CA PRO A 66 6.61 -13.00 36.41
C PRO A 66 7.19 -14.42 36.40
N ASN A 67 6.37 -15.39 36.04
CA ASN A 67 6.89 -16.69 35.59
C ASN A 67 7.54 -16.56 34.20
N MET A 68 8.19 -17.62 33.70
CA MET A 68 8.91 -17.53 32.41
C MET A 68 7.98 -17.24 31.23
N GLU A 69 6.80 -17.85 31.18
CA GLU A 69 5.84 -17.65 30.11
C GLU A 69 5.34 -16.20 30.07
N GLU A 70 4.94 -15.65 31.23
CA GLU A 70 4.54 -14.25 31.39
C GLU A 70 5.67 -13.30 31.00
N LEU A 71 6.91 -13.59 31.43
CA LEU A 71 8.07 -12.77 31.07
C LEU A 71 8.32 -12.77 29.56
N VAL A 72 8.23 -13.96 28.95
CA VAL A 72 8.38 -14.13 27.50
C VAL A 72 7.32 -13.34 26.75
N ASP A 73 6.06 -13.37 27.18
CA ASP A 73 4.98 -12.59 26.56
C ASP A 73 5.21 -11.09 26.66
N ILE A 74 5.60 -10.61 27.85
CA ILE A 74 5.88 -9.19 28.08
C ILE A 74 7.04 -8.71 27.21
N ILE A 75 8.16 -9.45 27.17
CA ILE A 75 9.31 -9.05 26.36
C ILE A 75 8.98 -9.16 24.87
N SER A 76 8.30 -10.24 24.45
CA SER A 76 7.94 -10.46 23.04
C SER A 76 7.04 -9.36 22.50
N GLU A 77 6.00 -8.98 23.26
CA GLU A 77 5.11 -7.89 22.86
C GLU A 77 5.84 -6.54 22.86
N ALA A 78 6.62 -6.24 23.91
CA ALA A 78 7.35 -4.97 24.01
C ALA A 78 8.41 -4.79 22.91
N VAL A 79 9.19 -5.83 22.61
CA VAL A 79 10.23 -5.77 21.57
C VAL A 79 9.63 -5.70 20.17
N LEU A 80 8.48 -6.37 19.95
CA LEU A 80 7.80 -6.35 18.67
C LEU A 80 7.15 -4.99 18.41
N LEU A 81 6.37 -4.46 19.37
CA LEU A 81 5.74 -3.15 19.25
C LEU A 81 6.76 -2.01 19.19
N GLY A 82 7.89 -2.15 19.90
CA GLY A 82 8.99 -1.20 19.89
C GLY A 82 9.86 -1.24 18.63
N ALA A 83 9.73 -2.28 17.80
CA ALA A 83 10.60 -2.50 16.64
C ALA A 83 10.52 -1.35 15.63
N ARG A 84 11.70 -0.77 15.32
CA ARG A 84 11.87 0.35 14.40
C ARG A 84 13.03 0.08 13.44
N GLY A 85 12.86 0.46 12.18
CA GLY A 85 13.93 0.32 11.19
C GLY A 85 14.31 -1.14 10.91
N ASN A 86 15.17 -1.35 9.91
CA ASN A 86 15.62 -2.71 9.57
C ASN A 86 16.39 -3.37 10.72
N SER A 87 17.33 -2.66 11.35
CA SER A 87 18.17 -3.21 12.42
C SER A 87 17.38 -3.52 13.69
N GLY A 88 16.43 -2.64 14.09
CA GLY A 88 15.57 -2.87 15.24
C GLY A 88 14.55 -4.00 14.99
N THR A 89 14.00 -4.10 13.78
CA THR A 89 13.15 -5.24 13.41
C THR A 89 13.92 -6.56 13.40
N ILE A 90 15.14 -6.62 12.88
CA ILE A 90 15.92 -7.86 12.94
C ILE A 90 16.27 -8.23 14.38
N LEU A 91 16.65 -7.25 15.20
CA LEU A 91 16.89 -7.45 16.64
C LEU A 91 15.65 -8.01 17.35
N SER A 92 14.45 -7.50 17.06
CA SER A 92 13.21 -8.02 17.65
C SER A 92 12.94 -9.47 17.26
N GLN A 93 13.31 -9.88 16.05
CA GLN A 93 13.18 -11.27 15.60
C GLN A 93 14.23 -12.20 16.20
N ILE A 94 15.47 -11.72 16.42
CA ILE A 94 16.49 -12.44 17.18
C ILE A 94 15.98 -12.74 18.59
N ILE A 95 15.47 -11.72 19.27
CA ILE A 95 14.96 -11.83 20.65
C ILE A 95 13.75 -12.77 20.70
N GLN A 96 12.77 -12.61 19.81
CA GLN A 96 11.62 -13.51 19.76
C GLN A 96 12.04 -14.97 19.53
N GLY A 97 13.01 -15.22 18.63
CA GLY A 97 13.47 -16.58 18.36
C GLY A 97 14.14 -17.21 19.59
N PHE A 98 14.87 -16.42 20.37
CA PHE A 98 15.40 -16.86 21.67
C PHE A 98 14.25 -17.16 22.66
N LEU A 99 13.30 -16.25 22.80
CA LEU A 99 12.20 -16.35 23.77
C LEU A 99 11.26 -17.54 23.49
N ASP A 100 10.96 -17.81 22.22
CA ASP A 100 10.14 -18.95 21.81
C ASP A 100 10.71 -20.30 22.28
N ALA A 101 12.05 -20.41 22.31
CA ALA A 101 12.74 -21.64 22.70
C ALA A 101 12.82 -21.85 24.22
N VAL A 102 12.53 -20.81 25.02
CA VAL A 102 12.62 -20.85 26.49
C VAL A 102 11.27 -20.65 27.19
N ARG A 103 10.19 -20.39 26.43
CA ARG A 103 8.83 -20.14 26.94
C ARG A 103 8.33 -21.20 27.91
N ASP A 104 8.56 -22.47 27.59
CA ASP A 104 8.07 -23.62 28.35
C ASP A 104 9.03 -24.07 29.48
N LYS A 105 10.05 -23.26 29.80
CA LYS A 105 11.08 -23.58 30.78
C LYS A 105 10.90 -22.78 32.06
N GLU A 106 11.03 -23.42 33.23
CA GLU A 106 11.09 -22.69 34.50
C GLU A 106 12.44 -22.00 34.70
N GLU A 107 13.52 -22.68 34.29
CA GLU A 107 14.90 -22.25 34.40
C GLU A 107 15.66 -22.60 33.11
N ILE A 108 16.62 -21.77 32.72
CA ILE A 108 17.42 -21.94 31.52
C ILE A 108 18.84 -22.33 31.93
N ASP A 109 19.28 -23.53 31.53
CA ASP A 109 20.68 -23.97 31.60
C ASP A 109 21.45 -23.59 30.32
N ILE A 110 22.77 -23.84 30.30
CA ILE A 110 23.62 -23.45 29.17
C ILE A 110 23.23 -24.18 27.88
N ASP A 111 22.84 -25.45 27.94
CA ASP A 111 22.46 -26.22 26.75
C ASP A 111 21.12 -25.74 26.17
N THR A 112 20.19 -25.35 27.03
CA THR A 112 18.93 -24.71 26.64
C THR A 112 19.18 -23.33 26.03
N ALA A 113 20.04 -22.52 26.64
CA ALA A 113 20.44 -21.21 26.09
C ALA A 113 21.10 -21.36 24.71
N ALA A 114 21.98 -22.35 24.52
CA ALA A 114 22.63 -22.62 23.24
C ALA A 114 21.61 -22.97 22.13
N LYS A 115 20.62 -23.82 22.45
CA LYS A 115 19.51 -24.13 21.53
C LYS A 115 18.64 -22.90 21.24
N ALA A 116 18.42 -22.04 22.23
CA ALA A 116 17.68 -20.80 22.04
C ALA A 116 18.37 -19.84 21.07
N PHE A 117 19.71 -19.76 21.07
CA PHE A 117 20.45 -18.98 20.06
C PHE A 117 20.38 -19.57 18.65
N VAL A 118 20.25 -20.90 18.51
CA VAL A 118 19.97 -21.52 17.21
C VAL A 118 18.61 -21.07 16.67
N SER A 119 17.58 -21.08 17.53
CA SER A 119 16.24 -20.59 17.19
C SER A 119 16.27 -19.09 16.83
N ALA A 120 16.99 -18.28 17.61
CA ALA A 120 17.21 -16.86 17.34
C ALA A 120 17.82 -16.61 15.95
N LYS A 121 18.88 -17.35 15.59
CA LYS A 121 19.48 -17.33 14.26
C LYS A 121 18.46 -17.70 13.18
N GLU A 122 17.76 -18.80 13.35
CA GLU A 122 16.80 -19.28 12.33
C GLU A 122 15.67 -18.28 12.08
N ARG A 123 15.12 -17.69 13.14
CA ARG A 123 14.08 -16.68 13.04
C ARG A 123 14.58 -15.41 12.35
N ALA A 124 15.78 -14.94 12.70
CA ALA A 124 16.40 -13.77 12.09
C ALA A 124 16.61 -13.93 10.57
N TYR A 125 17.11 -15.09 10.13
CA TYR A 125 17.29 -15.36 8.69
C TYR A 125 15.95 -15.47 7.94
N LYS A 126 14.92 -16.06 8.56
CA LYS A 126 13.58 -16.17 7.95
C LYS A 126 12.88 -14.82 7.83
N ALA A 127 13.15 -13.87 8.73
CA ALA A 127 12.54 -12.56 8.72
C ALA A 127 13.05 -11.62 7.60
N VAL A 128 14.18 -11.95 6.98
CA VAL A 128 14.79 -11.13 5.92
C VAL A 128 14.60 -11.82 4.57
N SER A 129 13.92 -11.16 3.63
CA SER A 129 13.62 -11.74 2.31
C SER A 129 14.87 -12.06 1.48
N GLN A 130 15.95 -11.30 1.68
CA GLN A 130 17.25 -11.50 1.05
C GLN A 130 18.36 -11.39 2.11
N PRO A 131 18.69 -12.48 2.82
CA PRO A 131 19.72 -12.46 3.86
C PRO A 131 21.10 -12.24 3.25
N VAL A 132 21.92 -11.41 3.90
CA VAL A 132 23.26 -11.02 3.44
C VAL A 132 24.27 -11.28 4.56
N GLU A 133 25.31 -12.07 4.27
CA GLU A 133 26.44 -12.28 5.18
C GLU A 133 27.33 -11.02 5.27
N GLY A 134 28.09 -10.90 6.36
CA GLY A 134 28.80 -9.69 6.79
C GLY A 134 27.91 -8.66 7.48
N THR A 135 26.68 -9.02 7.84
CA THR A 135 25.73 -8.16 8.57
C THR A 135 25.44 -8.71 9.98
N ILE A 136 24.52 -8.07 10.70
CA ILE A 136 23.88 -8.57 11.93
C ILE A 136 23.55 -10.08 11.90
N LEU A 137 23.17 -10.63 10.74
CA LEU A 137 22.85 -12.05 10.56
C LEU A 137 24.08 -12.96 10.76
N THR A 138 25.25 -12.54 10.28
CA THR A 138 26.51 -13.26 10.47
C THR A 138 26.89 -13.31 11.93
N VAL A 139 26.74 -12.19 12.65
CA VAL A 139 27.09 -12.10 14.07
C VAL A 139 26.22 -13.05 14.89
N ILE A 140 24.89 -13.02 14.73
CA ILE A 140 24.02 -13.95 15.46
C ILE A 140 24.26 -15.42 15.08
N ARG A 141 24.61 -15.70 13.82
CA ARG A 141 25.01 -17.04 13.38
C ARG A 141 26.29 -17.51 14.07
N LYS A 142 27.32 -16.66 14.12
CA LYS A 142 28.60 -16.97 14.80
C LYS A 142 28.43 -17.15 16.30
N VAL A 143 27.60 -16.32 16.93
CA VAL A 143 27.25 -16.50 18.34
C VAL A 143 26.51 -17.82 18.56
N SER A 144 25.56 -18.18 17.70
CA SER A 144 24.86 -19.47 17.77
C SER A 144 25.80 -20.67 17.60
N GLU A 145 26.72 -20.63 16.63
CA GLU A 145 27.76 -21.64 16.44
C GLU A 145 28.64 -21.79 17.69
N ALA A 146 29.10 -20.66 18.26
CA ALA A 146 29.92 -20.64 19.47
C ALA A 146 29.17 -21.10 20.72
N ALA A 147 27.86 -20.84 20.82
CA ALA A 147 27.03 -21.31 21.91
C ALA A 147 26.91 -22.84 21.93
N ILE A 148 26.73 -23.45 20.75
CA ILE A 148 26.64 -24.90 20.60
C ILE A 148 28.00 -25.57 20.81
N ALA A 149 29.08 -24.96 20.33
CA ALA A 149 30.44 -25.48 20.47
C ALA A 149 31.06 -25.27 21.87
N TYR A 150 30.35 -24.64 22.80
CA TYR A 150 30.87 -24.29 24.12
C TYR A 150 31.20 -25.54 24.96
N ASP A 151 32.48 -25.69 25.29
CA ASP A 151 33.10 -26.80 26.03
C ASP A 151 33.55 -26.42 27.46
N GLY A 152 33.28 -25.17 27.88
CA GLY A 152 33.59 -24.68 29.23
C GLY A 152 32.62 -25.17 30.32
N PRO A 153 32.72 -24.62 31.55
CA PRO A 153 31.87 -25.00 32.67
C PRO A 153 30.38 -24.86 32.35
N LYS A 154 29.60 -25.92 32.59
CA LYS A 154 28.16 -25.99 32.32
C LYS A 154 27.29 -25.52 33.49
N ASP A 155 27.90 -25.27 34.64
CA ASP A 155 27.26 -24.81 35.88
C ASP A 155 27.61 -23.35 36.23
N ASP A 156 28.19 -22.59 35.29
CA ASP A 156 28.42 -21.16 35.44
C ASP A 156 28.18 -20.41 34.12
N PHE A 157 27.19 -19.53 34.10
CA PHE A 157 26.83 -18.69 32.97
C PHE A 157 27.87 -17.59 32.70
N ILE A 158 28.72 -17.22 33.67
CA ILE A 158 29.67 -16.11 33.47
C ILE A 158 30.67 -16.42 32.34
N PRO A 159 31.40 -17.56 32.35
CA PRO A 159 32.28 -17.92 31.23
C PRO A 159 31.54 -18.13 29.91
N PHE A 160 30.29 -18.61 29.97
CA PHE A 160 29.44 -18.76 28.79
C PHE A 160 29.11 -17.40 28.15
N LEU A 161 28.68 -16.41 28.94
CA LEU A 161 28.42 -15.04 28.45
C LEU A 161 29.68 -14.40 27.86
N VAL A 162 30.85 -14.61 28.47
CA VAL A 162 32.13 -14.16 27.93
C VAL A 162 32.42 -14.80 26.56
N ASN A 163 32.18 -16.10 26.41
CA ASN A 163 32.33 -16.82 25.14
C ASN A 163 31.42 -16.24 24.04
N LEU A 164 30.14 -16.00 24.34
CA LEU A 164 29.20 -15.39 23.37
C LEU A 164 29.63 -13.98 22.96
N LYS A 165 30.02 -13.15 23.93
CA LYS A 165 30.50 -11.78 23.67
C LYS A 165 31.77 -11.78 22.81
N ASN A 166 32.72 -12.68 23.08
CA ASN A 166 33.95 -12.79 22.27
C ASN A 166 33.63 -13.27 20.85
N ALA A 167 32.78 -14.29 20.69
CA ALA A 167 32.34 -14.74 19.37
C ALA A 167 31.63 -13.64 18.58
N ALA A 168 30.82 -12.80 19.25
CA ALA A 168 30.21 -11.63 18.63
C ALA A 168 31.27 -10.60 18.20
N ALA A 169 32.29 -10.35 19.01
CA ALA A 169 33.37 -9.43 18.69
C ALA A 169 34.17 -9.89 17.46
N ASP A 170 34.61 -11.15 17.45
CA ASP A 170 35.36 -11.74 16.34
C ASP A 170 34.55 -11.71 15.04
N ALA A 171 33.24 -12.02 15.12
CA ALA A 171 32.36 -11.97 13.96
C ALA A 171 32.18 -10.55 13.42
N VAL A 172 32.12 -9.54 14.28
CA VAL A 172 32.04 -8.12 13.89
C VAL A 172 33.32 -7.68 13.19
N GLU A 173 34.49 -8.05 13.71
CA GLU A 173 35.79 -7.75 13.10
C GLU A 173 35.95 -8.38 11.71
N ASP A 174 35.31 -9.53 11.46
CA ASP A 174 35.34 -10.20 10.17
C ASP A 174 34.31 -9.65 9.15
N THR A 175 33.33 -8.83 9.58
CA THR A 175 32.32 -8.27 8.66
C THR A 175 32.89 -7.55 7.44
N PRO A 176 34.01 -6.79 7.50
CA PRO A 176 34.60 -6.18 6.32
C PRO A 176 35.18 -7.20 5.33
N ASN A 177 35.61 -8.38 5.78
CA ASN A 177 36.09 -9.42 4.87
C ASN A 177 34.96 -10.10 4.09
N LEU A 178 33.73 -10.05 4.63
CA LEU A 178 32.55 -10.65 4.04
C LEU A 178 31.76 -9.67 3.16
N LEU A 179 31.83 -8.36 3.44
CA LEU A 179 31.16 -7.32 2.67
C LEU A 179 32.15 -6.28 2.12
N PRO A 180 32.37 -6.23 0.78
CA PRO A 180 33.28 -5.27 0.16
C PRO A 180 32.99 -3.81 0.52
N LYS A 181 31.72 -3.41 0.63
CA LYS A 181 31.32 -2.04 0.98
C LYS A 181 31.80 -1.59 2.36
N LEU A 182 31.85 -2.51 3.32
CA LEU A 182 32.37 -2.23 4.66
C LEU A 182 33.90 -2.08 4.62
N LYS A 183 34.57 -2.95 3.86
CA LYS A 183 36.03 -2.88 3.64
C LYS A 183 36.48 -1.58 3.00
N GLU A 184 35.75 -1.13 1.97
CA GLU A 184 36.02 0.13 1.27
C GLU A 184 35.85 1.34 2.19
N ALA A 185 34.84 1.31 3.06
CA ALA A 185 34.58 2.38 4.03
C ALA A 185 35.48 2.30 5.28
N GLY A 186 36.21 1.20 5.48
CA GLY A 186 37.09 1.01 6.62
C GLY A 186 36.37 0.85 7.97
N VAL A 187 35.12 0.39 7.97
CA VAL A 187 34.30 0.19 9.18
C VAL A 187 33.70 -1.20 9.22
N VAL A 188 33.19 -1.60 10.39
CA VAL A 188 32.45 -2.85 10.62
C VAL A 188 30.94 -2.63 10.48
N ASP A 189 30.17 -3.72 10.39
CA ASP A 189 28.71 -3.63 10.35
C ASP A 189 28.13 -3.04 11.65
N ALA A 190 27.36 -1.95 11.53
CA ALA A 190 26.72 -1.28 12.66
C ALA A 190 25.70 -2.19 13.38
N GLY A 191 24.89 -2.95 12.64
CA GLY A 191 23.91 -3.87 13.23
C GLY A 191 24.59 -5.01 14.01
N GLY A 192 25.64 -5.59 13.43
CA GLY A 192 26.49 -6.58 14.05
C GLY A 192 27.18 -6.06 15.31
N LYS A 193 27.75 -4.85 15.27
CA LYS A 193 28.34 -4.20 16.44
C LYS A 193 27.28 -3.93 17.52
N GLY A 194 26.05 -3.62 17.13
CA GLY A 194 24.91 -3.53 18.05
C GLY A 194 24.63 -4.85 18.78
N ILE A 195 24.66 -5.98 18.08
CA ILE A 195 24.53 -7.31 18.71
C ILE A 195 25.70 -7.59 19.66
N PHE A 196 26.92 -7.22 19.30
CA PHE A 196 28.05 -7.28 20.24
C PHE A 196 27.76 -6.50 21.52
N TYR A 197 27.24 -5.27 21.44
CA TYR A 197 26.88 -4.48 22.63
C TYR A 197 25.74 -5.09 23.45
N VAL A 198 24.82 -5.83 22.84
CA VAL A 198 23.80 -6.60 23.57
C VAL A 198 24.46 -7.69 24.42
N PHE A 199 25.36 -8.50 23.84
CA PHE A 199 26.09 -9.55 24.57
C PHE A 199 27.08 -8.98 25.59
N GLU A 200 27.70 -7.84 25.29
CA GLU A 200 28.53 -7.12 26.26
C GLU A 200 27.68 -6.61 27.43
N GLY A 201 26.47 -6.09 27.18
CA GLY A 201 25.53 -5.73 28.23
C GLY A 201 25.15 -6.91 29.13
N PHE A 202 24.96 -8.11 28.56
CA PHE A 202 24.72 -9.33 29.32
C PHE A 202 25.89 -9.68 30.24
N GLU A 203 27.13 -9.62 29.74
CA GLU A 203 28.33 -9.85 30.56
C GLU A 203 28.50 -8.76 31.63
N LYS A 204 28.27 -7.50 31.28
CA LYS A 204 28.38 -6.35 32.20
C LYS A 204 27.32 -6.38 33.30
N SER A 205 26.18 -7.05 33.11
CA SER A 205 25.17 -7.22 34.15
C SER A 205 25.68 -8.01 35.37
N VAL A 206 26.81 -8.71 35.24
CA VAL A 206 27.41 -9.55 36.29
C VAL A 206 28.84 -9.15 36.65
N THR A 207 29.54 -8.41 35.77
CA THR A 207 30.93 -7.97 36.00
C THR A 207 31.09 -6.48 36.28
N ASP A 208 30.17 -5.61 35.83
CA ASP A 208 30.32 -4.16 35.96
C ASP A 208 29.75 -3.62 37.29
N PRO A 209 30.57 -2.96 38.13
CA PRO A 209 30.12 -2.47 39.43
C PRO A 209 29.01 -1.41 39.39
N GLU A 210 28.97 -0.56 38.36
CA GLU A 210 27.94 0.49 38.24
C GLU A 210 26.61 -0.13 37.79
N MET A 211 26.66 -1.01 36.79
CA MET A 211 25.51 -1.77 36.31
C MET A 211 24.90 -2.63 37.42
N LEU A 212 25.72 -3.30 38.22
CA LEU A 212 25.27 -4.09 39.37
C LEU A 212 24.54 -3.23 40.42
N LYS A 213 25.05 -2.03 40.72
CA LYS A 213 24.40 -1.09 41.65
C LYS A 213 23.06 -0.61 41.11
N ASP A 214 23.00 -0.28 39.83
CA ASP A 214 21.79 0.21 39.18
C ASP A 214 20.71 -0.88 39.08
N LEU A 215 21.07 -2.10 38.66
CA LEU A 215 20.17 -3.26 38.68
C LEU A 215 19.66 -3.59 40.09
N ALA A 216 20.51 -3.47 41.12
CA ALA A 216 20.10 -3.63 42.51
C ALA A 216 19.10 -2.54 42.95
N ARG A 217 19.28 -1.30 42.50
CA ARG A 217 18.34 -0.19 42.75
C ARG A 217 16.98 -0.46 42.11
N ILE A 218 16.93 -0.94 40.87
CA ILE A 218 15.67 -1.31 40.22
C ILE A 218 14.96 -2.42 41.00
N ALA A 219 15.67 -3.50 41.31
CA ALA A 219 15.09 -4.62 42.05
C ALA A 219 14.50 -4.16 43.40
N ASN A 220 15.22 -3.31 44.15
CA ASN A 220 14.71 -2.73 45.39
C ASN A 220 13.48 -1.84 45.17
N SER A 221 13.44 -1.08 44.08
CA SER A 221 12.28 -0.25 43.75
C SER A 221 11.03 -1.07 43.41
N GLN A 222 11.19 -2.22 42.74
CA GLN A 222 10.11 -3.15 42.43
C GLN A 222 9.59 -3.84 43.69
N VAL A 223 10.49 -4.27 44.59
CA VAL A 223 10.10 -4.82 45.90
C VAL A 223 9.33 -3.79 46.73
N ASN A 224 9.78 -2.54 46.76
CA ASN A 224 9.09 -1.46 47.48
C ASN A 224 7.70 -1.15 46.88
N ARG A 225 7.57 -1.19 45.54
CA ARG A 225 6.27 -1.04 44.86
C ARG A 225 5.33 -2.19 45.19
N LYS A 226 5.82 -3.44 45.16
CA LYS A 226 5.06 -4.63 45.55
C LYS A 226 4.58 -4.55 47.00
N GLN A 227 5.46 -4.20 47.94
CA GLN A 227 5.10 -4.02 49.35
C GLN A 227 4.07 -2.91 49.54
N LYS A 228 4.19 -1.80 48.79
CA LYS A 228 3.22 -0.70 48.82
C LYS A 228 1.86 -1.14 48.25
N LEU A 229 1.85 -1.92 47.17
CA LEU A 229 0.62 -2.49 46.57
C LEU A 229 -0.02 -3.55 47.46
N GLU A 230 0.74 -4.43 48.10
CA GLU A 230 0.25 -5.42 49.06
C GLU A 230 -0.28 -4.76 50.34
N TYR A 231 0.35 -3.67 50.80
CA TYR A 231 -0.16 -2.85 51.91
C TYR A 231 -1.46 -2.14 51.56
N ILE A 232 -1.59 -1.64 50.32
CA ILE A 232 -2.81 -1.01 49.81
C ILE A 232 -3.93 -2.04 49.65
N ASN A 233 -3.65 -3.22 49.08
CA ASN A 233 -4.64 -4.30 48.89
C ASN A 233 -5.14 -4.93 50.21
N LYS A 234 -4.41 -4.78 51.32
CA LYS A 234 -4.86 -5.26 52.65
C LYS A 234 -5.87 -4.35 53.33
N ASN A 235 -6.00 -3.09 52.91
CA ASN A 235 -7.03 -2.18 53.42
C ASN A 235 -8.17 -2.12 52.42
N GLU A 236 -9.20 -2.97 52.59
CA GLU A 236 -10.44 -2.86 51.82
C GLU A 236 -11.03 -1.45 51.98
N ILE A 237 -11.23 -0.75 50.85
CA ILE A 237 -11.92 0.54 50.83
C ILE A 237 -13.36 0.31 51.27
N LYS A 238 -13.65 0.54 52.56
CA LYS A 238 -14.98 0.30 53.17
C LYS A 238 -16.06 1.27 52.66
N PHE A 239 -15.66 2.49 52.28
CA PHE A 239 -16.55 3.51 51.72
C PHE A 239 -16.00 4.05 50.40
N LYS A 240 -16.80 3.95 49.34
CA LYS A 240 -16.40 4.06 47.94
C LYS A 240 -16.15 5.50 47.46
N TYR A 241 -16.84 6.49 48.04
CA TYR A 241 -16.78 7.87 47.55
C TYR A 241 -16.11 8.80 48.56
N CYS A 242 -15.10 9.53 48.11
CA CYS A 242 -14.59 10.72 48.80
C CYS A 242 -15.51 11.90 48.45
N THR A 243 -16.17 12.45 49.47
CA THR A 243 -17.14 13.54 49.33
C THR A 243 -16.63 14.78 50.05
N GLU A 244 -16.31 15.81 49.29
CA GLU A 244 -15.91 17.13 49.81
C GLU A 244 -16.93 18.20 49.45
N PHE A 245 -17.19 19.12 50.35
CA PHE A 245 -18.00 20.30 50.09
C PHE A 245 -17.75 21.39 51.12
N ILE A 246 -18.17 22.61 50.81
CA ILE A 246 -18.11 23.76 51.71
C ILE A 246 -19.53 24.27 51.93
N ILE A 247 -19.93 24.37 53.20
CA ILE A 247 -21.15 25.07 53.62
C ILE A 247 -20.77 26.55 53.79
N GLU A 248 -21.47 27.46 53.11
CA GLU A 248 -21.28 28.91 53.22
C GLU A 248 -21.90 29.50 54.50
N SER A 249 -21.79 28.75 55.59
CA SER A 249 -22.17 29.12 56.94
C SER A 249 -21.21 28.47 57.94
N GLY A 250 -20.97 29.17 59.04
CA GLY A 250 -20.20 28.67 60.18
C GLY A 250 -20.86 28.98 61.52
N SER A 251 -22.14 29.38 61.47
CA SER A 251 -22.94 29.79 62.62
C SER A 251 -23.93 28.69 63.02
N PHE A 252 -23.44 27.45 63.08
CA PHE A 252 -24.19 26.29 63.54
C PHE A 252 -23.30 25.45 64.47
N ASP A 253 -23.91 24.61 65.30
CA ASP A 253 -23.20 23.74 66.24
C ASP A 253 -22.37 22.71 65.47
N LEU A 254 -21.04 22.85 65.56
CA LEU A 254 -20.10 22.00 64.87
C LEU A 254 -20.11 20.56 65.38
N ASP A 255 -20.31 20.37 66.68
CA ASP A 255 -20.23 19.06 67.30
C ASP A 255 -21.50 18.26 66.98
N GLU A 256 -22.67 18.90 66.99
CA GLU A 256 -23.91 18.28 66.51
C GLU A 256 -23.83 17.89 65.02
N TYR A 257 -23.27 18.76 64.19
CA TYR A 257 -23.08 18.49 62.76
C TYR A 257 -22.11 17.32 62.53
N LYS A 258 -20.98 17.28 63.23
CA LYS A 258 -20.01 16.17 63.17
C LYS A 258 -20.65 14.86 63.62
N GLU A 259 -21.48 14.86 64.64
CA GLU A 259 -22.16 13.65 65.11
C GLU A 259 -23.13 13.08 64.06
N LYS A 260 -23.83 13.95 63.31
CA LYS A 260 -24.72 13.53 62.22
C LYS A 260 -23.94 12.99 61.01
N ILE A 261 -22.88 13.69 60.59
CA ILE A 261 -22.12 13.32 59.39
C ILE A 261 -21.23 12.09 59.62
N SER A 262 -20.64 11.92 60.80
CA SER A 262 -19.80 10.75 61.13
C SER A 262 -20.56 9.42 61.09
N LYS A 263 -21.90 9.43 61.19
CA LYS A 263 -22.74 8.23 61.03
C LYS A 263 -22.82 7.74 59.59
N LEU A 264 -22.47 8.59 58.62
CA LEU A 264 -22.59 8.29 57.18
C LEU A 264 -21.32 7.70 56.56
N GLY A 265 -20.19 7.67 57.27
CA GLY A 265 -18.91 7.31 56.67
C GLY A 265 -17.75 7.29 57.66
N ASP A 266 -16.53 7.13 57.14
CA ASP A 266 -15.30 7.22 57.92
C ASP A 266 -14.40 8.37 57.44
N SER A 267 -13.25 8.52 58.12
CA SER A 267 -12.22 9.51 57.78
C SER A 267 -12.77 10.95 57.65
N MET A 268 -13.78 11.28 58.45
CA MET A 268 -14.42 12.59 58.42
C MET A 268 -13.47 13.67 58.94
N VAL A 269 -13.26 14.71 58.12
CA VAL A 269 -12.53 15.92 58.50
C VAL A 269 -13.45 17.12 58.29
N VAL A 270 -13.71 17.87 59.36
CA VAL A 270 -14.51 19.10 59.31
C VAL A 270 -13.72 20.26 59.89
N ALA A 271 -13.58 21.33 59.12
CA ALA A 271 -12.94 22.57 59.53
C ALA A 271 -13.93 23.73 59.41
N GLN A 272 -14.25 24.39 60.53
CA GLN A 272 -15.21 25.50 60.58
C GLN A 272 -14.51 26.82 60.90
N THR A 273 -14.93 27.87 60.19
CA THR A 273 -14.64 29.28 60.48
C THR A 273 -15.96 30.01 60.76
N ARG A 274 -15.93 31.28 61.17
CA ARG A 274 -17.16 32.06 61.40
C ARG A 274 -18.07 32.23 60.17
N LYS A 275 -17.56 32.00 58.95
CA LYS A 275 -18.30 32.23 57.70
C LYS A 275 -18.51 30.97 56.85
N LYS A 276 -17.68 29.94 57.00
CA LYS A 276 -17.71 28.73 56.16
C LYS A 276 -17.29 27.51 56.95
N THR A 277 -17.86 26.35 56.59
CA THR A 277 -17.48 25.04 57.11
C THR A 277 -17.11 24.12 55.96
N LYS A 278 -15.86 23.64 55.90
CA LYS A 278 -15.42 22.64 54.92
C LYS A 278 -15.54 21.25 55.54
N THR A 279 -16.14 20.33 54.79
CA THR A 279 -16.28 18.92 55.17
C THR A 279 -15.68 18.03 54.09
N HIS A 280 -14.91 17.05 54.53
CA HIS A 280 -14.42 15.91 53.75
C HIS A 280 -14.86 14.64 54.49
N ILE A 281 -15.49 13.70 53.80
CA ILE A 281 -15.87 12.40 54.36
C ILE A 281 -15.82 11.31 53.30
N HIS A 282 -15.39 10.11 53.68
CA HIS A 282 -15.52 8.93 52.86
C HIS A 282 -16.86 8.24 53.15
N THR A 283 -17.76 8.18 52.18
CA THR A 283 -19.11 7.63 52.35
C THR A 283 -19.58 6.86 51.12
N ASN A 284 -20.53 5.94 51.31
CA ASN A 284 -21.26 5.30 50.21
C ASN A 284 -22.52 6.09 49.80
N ASN A 285 -22.91 7.10 50.59
CA ASN A 285 -24.14 7.88 50.42
C ASN A 285 -23.86 9.39 50.36
N PRO A 286 -23.09 9.89 49.36
CA PRO A 286 -22.72 11.31 49.26
C PRO A 286 -23.92 12.26 49.28
N GLY A 287 -25.06 11.85 48.69
CA GLY A 287 -26.29 12.65 48.66
C GLY A 287 -26.85 12.97 50.05
N GLN A 288 -26.82 12.02 50.98
CA GLN A 288 -27.31 12.25 52.35
C GLN A 288 -26.41 13.23 53.13
N ALA A 289 -25.10 13.16 52.93
CA ALA A 289 -24.16 14.08 53.55
C ALA A 289 -24.38 15.52 53.02
N LEU A 290 -24.65 15.68 51.73
CA LEU A 290 -24.97 16.97 51.13
C LEU A 290 -26.34 17.49 51.57
N GLU A 291 -27.36 16.64 51.72
CA GLU A 291 -28.69 17.05 52.17
C GLU A 291 -28.66 17.61 53.60
N ILE A 292 -27.96 16.91 54.52
CA ILE A 292 -27.75 17.41 55.89
C ILE A 292 -27.02 18.76 55.86
N ALA A 293 -25.97 18.87 55.04
CA ALA A 293 -25.17 20.07 54.93
C ALA A 293 -25.95 21.26 54.35
N GLY A 294 -26.79 21.03 53.33
CA GLY A 294 -27.61 22.06 52.68
C GLY A 294 -28.69 22.64 53.59
N SER A 295 -29.11 21.90 54.63
CA SER A 295 -30.02 22.43 55.66
C SER A 295 -29.38 23.49 56.56
N LEU A 296 -28.05 23.61 56.57
CA LEU A 296 -27.28 24.51 57.43
C LEU A 296 -26.74 25.76 56.70
N GLY A 297 -26.88 25.80 55.37
CA GLY A 297 -26.46 26.90 54.51
C GLY A 297 -26.21 26.46 53.06
N ASP A 298 -25.97 27.43 52.17
CA ASP A 298 -25.68 27.16 50.77
C ASP A 298 -24.39 26.34 50.59
N LEU A 299 -24.41 25.39 49.65
CA LEU A 299 -23.27 24.52 49.37
C LEU A 299 -22.47 25.00 48.18
N ASN A 300 -21.15 25.01 48.32
CA ASN A 300 -20.20 25.37 47.28
C ASN A 300 -19.03 24.36 47.24
N ASN A 301 -18.29 24.33 46.13
CA ASN A 301 -17.13 23.45 45.91
C ASN A 301 -17.43 21.95 46.19
N ILE A 302 -18.58 21.46 45.76
CA ILE A 302 -18.96 20.05 45.91
C ILE A 302 -18.11 19.17 44.98
N LYS A 303 -17.45 18.17 45.54
CA LYS A 303 -16.62 17.19 44.83
C LYS A 303 -16.95 15.79 45.34
N ILE A 304 -17.40 14.90 44.45
CA ILE A 304 -17.65 13.48 44.77
C ILE A 304 -16.77 12.66 43.85
N GLU A 305 -15.81 11.93 44.42
CA GLU A 305 -14.87 11.11 43.66
C GLU A 305 -14.96 9.66 44.09
N ASN A 306 -15.10 8.76 43.11
CA ASN A 306 -15.04 7.32 43.34
C ASN A 306 -13.58 6.93 43.56
N MET A 307 -13.24 6.65 44.82
CA MET A 307 -11.87 6.34 45.20
C MET A 307 -11.40 5.05 44.53
N GLU A 308 -12.28 4.08 44.27
CA GLU A 308 -11.93 2.83 43.58
C GLU A 308 -11.46 3.07 42.13
N ILE A 309 -12.09 4.01 41.40
CA ILE A 309 -11.73 4.36 40.01
C ILE A 309 -10.50 5.29 39.95
N GLN A 310 -10.38 6.21 40.91
CA GLN A 310 -9.13 6.98 41.06
C GLN A 310 -7.97 6.03 41.41
N HIS A 311 -8.19 5.03 42.26
CA HIS A 311 -7.16 4.05 42.63
C HIS A 311 -6.70 3.18 41.45
N SER A 312 -7.57 2.87 40.48
CA SER A 312 -7.17 2.15 39.26
C SER A 312 -6.41 3.04 38.24
N HIS A 313 -6.63 4.36 38.25
CA HIS A 313 -6.02 5.30 37.29
C HIS A 313 -4.84 6.14 37.86
N VAL A 314 -4.50 5.99 39.14
CA VAL A 314 -3.34 6.67 39.77
C VAL A 314 -2.02 5.91 39.54
N LEU A 315 -2.05 4.72 38.93
CA LEU A 315 -0.86 4.00 38.52
C LEU A 315 -0.49 4.37 37.07
N VAL A 316 0.49 5.28 36.98
CA VAL A 316 1.28 5.68 35.80
C VAL A 316 0.57 6.63 34.81
N LYS A 317 0.66 7.93 35.08
CA LYS A 317 0.72 8.91 33.98
C LYS A 317 2.11 8.82 33.34
N GLU A 318 2.16 8.35 32.10
CA GLU A 318 3.38 8.27 31.26
C GLU A 318 4.11 9.62 31.09
N GLU A 319 3.43 10.74 31.37
CA GLU A 319 3.96 12.09 31.19
C GLU A 319 5.03 12.52 32.22
N GLU A 320 5.16 11.86 33.37
CA GLU A 320 6.19 12.23 34.36
C GLU A 320 7.51 11.46 34.23
N LEU A 321 7.51 10.26 33.63
CA LEU A 321 8.74 9.48 33.40
C LEU A 321 9.53 9.99 32.19
N ASN A 322 8.87 10.61 31.21
CA ASN A 322 9.52 11.21 30.04
C ASN A 322 10.16 12.59 30.31
N LYS A 323 10.11 13.12 31.54
CA LYS A 323 10.65 14.45 31.89
C LYS A 323 12.07 14.44 32.47
N VAL A 324 12.66 13.26 32.68
CA VAL A 324 14.00 13.15 33.26
C VAL A 324 14.93 12.48 32.26
N ASP A 325 15.70 13.29 31.54
CA ASP A 325 16.93 12.83 30.89
C ASP A 325 17.96 12.45 31.96
N ILE A 326 18.86 11.52 31.66
CA ILE A 326 19.93 10.96 32.52
C ILE A 326 20.91 12.06 33.01
N ARG A 327 20.76 13.30 32.52
CA ARG A 327 21.55 14.48 32.89
C ARG A 327 20.81 15.53 33.73
N GLY A 328 19.55 15.32 34.10
CA GLY A 328 18.81 16.23 34.99
C GLY A 328 18.41 17.59 34.39
N VAL A 329 18.30 17.71 33.07
CA VAL A 329 17.84 18.94 32.39
C VAL A 329 16.35 18.82 32.06
N VAL A 330 15.55 19.75 32.58
CA VAL A 330 14.12 19.88 32.26
C VAL A 330 13.98 20.41 30.83
N LYS A 331 13.46 19.61 29.90
CA LYS A 331 13.07 20.09 28.56
C LYS A 331 11.76 20.89 28.68
N GLU A 332 11.78 22.14 28.20
CA GLU A 332 10.54 22.90 27.96
C GLU A 332 9.66 22.16 26.96
N THR A 333 8.41 21.90 27.34
CA THR A 333 7.40 21.27 26.48
C THR A 333 6.88 22.29 25.46
N VAL A 334 7.49 22.31 24.28
CA VAL A 334 6.85 22.86 23.07
C VAL A 334 5.67 21.93 22.73
N PRO A 335 4.47 22.45 22.38
CA PRO A 335 3.35 21.61 21.95
C PRO A 335 3.79 20.75 20.76
N GLU A 336 3.81 19.42 20.92
CA GLU A 336 4.12 18.50 19.82
C GLU A 336 3.00 18.55 18.78
N GLU A 337 3.38 18.76 17.51
CA GLU A 337 2.44 18.64 16.40
C GLU A 337 1.89 17.21 16.33
N PRO A 338 0.62 17.02 15.91
CA PRO A 338 0.03 15.69 15.81
C PRO A 338 0.81 14.84 14.81
N LYS A 339 1.41 13.75 15.30
CA LYS A 339 2.16 12.78 14.49
C LYS A 339 1.30 12.07 13.45
N LEU A 340 -0.02 12.13 13.56
CA LEU A 340 -0.94 11.34 12.76
C LEU A 340 -2.14 12.19 12.34
N LEU A 341 -2.42 12.25 11.03
CA LEU A 341 -3.43 13.09 10.42
C LEU A 341 -4.40 12.23 9.58
N PHE A 342 -5.65 12.67 9.44
CA PHE A 342 -6.73 11.88 8.82
C PHE A 342 -7.66 12.70 7.94
N ASN A 343 -8.17 12.06 6.89
CA ASN A 343 -9.26 12.54 6.07
C ASN A 343 -10.19 11.38 5.69
N GLU A 344 -11.26 11.17 6.47
CA GLU A 344 -12.23 10.09 6.25
C GLU A 344 -12.93 10.17 4.88
N LYS A 345 -13.01 11.37 4.26
CA LYS A 345 -13.65 11.56 2.95
C LYS A 345 -12.89 10.88 1.81
N ASN A 346 -11.63 10.54 2.03
CA ASN A 346 -10.79 9.87 1.04
C ASN A 346 -10.89 8.34 1.09
N ILE A 347 -11.72 7.77 1.97
CA ILE A 347 -12.03 6.34 1.95
C ILE A 347 -13.02 6.10 0.81
N GLU A 348 -12.56 5.43 -0.24
CA GLU A 348 -13.35 5.16 -1.45
C GLU A 348 -13.51 3.64 -1.63
N ASN A 349 -14.72 3.15 -1.89
CA ASN A 349 -15.01 1.72 -2.09
C ASN A 349 -14.48 0.80 -0.96
N ASN A 350 -14.48 1.30 0.28
CA ASN A 350 -13.95 0.61 1.46
C ASN A 350 -12.43 0.32 1.41
N VAL A 351 -11.71 1.14 0.63
CA VAL A 351 -10.24 1.14 0.49
C VAL A 351 -9.70 2.45 1.06
N ALA A 352 -8.64 2.35 1.87
CA ALA A 352 -7.91 3.50 2.39
C ALA A 352 -6.44 3.47 1.97
N ILE A 353 -5.84 4.66 1.82
CA ILE A 353 -4.39 4.83 1.66
C ILE A 353 -3.85 5.41 2.95
N TYR A 354 -2.87 4.71 3.55
CA TYR A 354 -2.16 5.12 4.75
C TYR A 354 -0.69 5.36 4.42
N ALA A 355 -0.26 6.61 4.37
CA ALA A 355 1.10 6.95 3.96
C ALA A 355 1.96 7.40 5.14
N VAL A 356 3.23 6.99 5.15
CA VAL A 356 4.22 7.55 6.07
C VAL A 356 4.93 8.71 5.36
N VAL A 357 5.10 9.85 6.02
CA VAL A 357 5.55 11.12 5.40
C VAL A 357 6.51 11.88 6.32
N ASP A 358 7.42 12.68 5.79
CA ASP A 358 8.50 13.28 6.61
C ASP A 358 7.99 14.34 7.58
N ASN A 359 7.01 15.14 7.16
CA ASN A 359 6.50 16.26 7.91
C ASN A 359 5.04 16.56 7.54
N LYS A 360 4.47 17.54 8.22
CA LYS A 360 3.07 17.96 8.07
C LYS A 360 2.75 18.53 6.69
N ASN A 361 3.63 19.31 6.06
CA ASN A 361 3.35 19.89 4.75
C ASN A 361 3.18 18.79 3.68
N ILE A 362 4.04 17.78 3.73
CA ILE A 362 3.93 16.60 2.86
C ILE A 362 2.70 15.76 3.25
N ALA A 363 2.39 15.66 4.55
CA ALA A 363 1.17 15.00 5.02
C ALA A 363 -0.09 15.63 4.42
N ASP A 364 -0.19 16.96 4.44
CA ASP A 364 -1.32 17.71 3.88
C ASP A 364 -1.40 17.54 2.36
N LEU A 365 -0.25 17.49 1.67
CA LEU A 365 -0.19 17.18 0.23
C LEU A 365 -0.80 15.80 -0.08
N PHE A 366 -0.41 14.76 0.66
CA PHE A 366 -0.94 13.41 0.49
C PHE A 366 -2.45 13.35 0.81
N LEU A 367 -2.89 13.98 1.90
CA LEU A 367 -4.31 14.02 2.28
C LEU A 367 -5.15 14.78 1.25
N LYS A 368 -4.62 15.87 0.66
CA LYS A 368 -5.28 16.61 -0.40
C LYS A 368 -5.49 15.75 -1.65
N ASP A 369 -4.50 14.93 -1.99
CA ASP A 369 -4.50 14.13 -3.22
C ASP A 369 -5.01 12.69 -3.06
N GLY A 370 -5.52 12.34 -1.88
CA GLY A 370 -6.35 11.15 -1.69
C GLY A 370 -5.88 10.15 -0.63
N ALA A 371 -4.84 10.44 0.15
CA ALA A 371 -4.51 9.63 1.32
C ALA A 371 -5.62 9.75 2.37
N SER A 372 -6.00 8.65 2.99
CA SER A 372 -7.00 8.63 4.06
C SER A 372 -6.38 8.94 5.43
N ALA A 373 -5.10 8.57 5.59
CA ALA A 373 -4.32 8.82 6.78
C ALA A 373 -2.85 9.06 6.42
N THR A 374 -2.18 9.88 7.22
CA THR A 374 -0.74 10.11 7.11
C THR A 374 -0.08 10.04 8.49
N LEU A 375 1.02 9.31 8.59
CA LEU A 375 1.86 9.22 9.79
C LEU A 375 3.16 9.97 9.54
N ILE A 376 3.46 10.94 10.39
CA ILE A 376 4.72 11.66 10.34
C ILE A 376 5.83 10.76 10.89
N GLY A 377 6.73 10.38 10.00
CA GLY A 377 7.89 9.55 10.22
C GLY A 377 8.78 9.64 9.00
N GLY A 378 10.07 9.90 9.19
CA GLY A 378 11.01 10.16 8.09
C GLY A 378 12.30 9.37 8.24
N GLN A 379 13.27 9.62 7.37
CA GLN A 379 14.52 8.86 7.36
C GLN A 379 15.30 8.86 8.70
N THR A 380 15.17 9.91 9.51
CA THR A 380 15.81 10.02 10.85
C THR A 380 14.88 9.68 12.01
N LYS A 381 13.60 9.42 11.73
CA LYS A 381 12.54 9.19 12.72
C LYS A 381 11.62 8.08 12.21
N ASN A 382 12.17 6.89 12.02
CA ASN A 382 11.40 5.75 11.56
C ASN A 382 10.33 5.38 12.61
N PRO A 383 9.05 5.27 12.23
CA PRO A 383 7.99 4.90 13.14
C PRO A 383 8.14 3.45 13.63
N SER A 384 7.68 3.20 14.84
CA SER A 384 7.56 1.85 15.40
C SER A 384 6.38 1.09 14.82
N VAL A 385 6.37 -0.23 15.04
CA VAL A 385 5.17 -1.06 14.82
C VAL A 385 3.96 -0.48 15.55
N SER A 386 4.12 -0.06 16.83
CA SER A 386 3.05 0.57 17.60
C SER A 386 2.50 1.85 16.96
N ASP A 387 3.39 2.74 16.47
CA ASP A 387 2.98 3.98 15.81
C ASP A 387 2.11 3.72 14.57
N ILE A 388 2.47 2.70 13.79
CA ILE A 388 1.73 2.30 12.58
C ILE A 388 0.38 1.68 12.98
N GLU A 389 0.36 0.79 13.98
CA GLU A 389 -0.88 0.18 14.49
C GLU A 389 -1.88 1.21 15.02
N GLU A 390 -1.42 2.24 15.74
CA GLU A 390 -2.27 3.34 16.21
C GLU A 390 -2.94 4.08 15.05
N GLY A 391 -2.22 4.25 13.94
CA GLY A 391 -2.78 4.75 12.69
C GLY A 391 -3.84 3.84 12.11
N LEU A 392 -3.54 2.55 12.00
CA LEU A 392 -4.45 1.54 11.47
C LEU A 392 -5.76 1.46 12.26
N LYS A 393 -5.70 1.53 13.61
CA LYS A 393 -6.88 1.48 14.50
C LYS A 393 -7.89 2.60 14.23
N LYS A 394 -7.44 3.75 13.71
CA LYS A 394 -8.29 4.90 13.40
C LYS A 394 -8.92 4.85 12.01
N ILE A 395 -8.42 4.00 11.13
CA ILE A 395 -8.96 3.82 9.77
C ILE A 395 -10.12 2.82 9.82
N LYS A 396 -11.27 3.13 9.23
CA LYS A 396 -12.46 2.25 9.23
C LYS A 396 -12.59 1.37 7.99
N ALA A 397 -11.70 1.54 7.01
CA ALA A 397 -11.74 0.80 5.75
C ALA A 397 -11.43 -0.70 5.94
N LYS A 398 -12.00 -1.56 5.10
CA LYS A 398 -11.75 -3.01 5.07
C LYS A 398 -10.41 -3.35 4.42
N THR A 399 -10.04 -2.63 3.36
CA THR A 399 -8.75 -2.77 2.69
C THR A 399 -7.92 -1.52 2.91
N ILE A 400 -6.64 -1.68 3.27
CA ILE A 400 -5.73 -0.56 3.56
C ILE A 400 -4.43 -0.77 2.80
N TYR A 401 -4.03 0.20 1.98
CA TYR A 401 -2.70 0.25 1.39
C TYR A 401 -1.77 1.09 2.27
N ILE A 402 -0.73 0.47 2.82
CA ILE A 402 0.32 1.21 3.54
C ILE A 402 1.41 1.61 2.53
N LEU A 403 1.78 2.89 2.53
CA LEU A 403 2.82 3.46 1.66
C LEU A 403 4.00 3.96 2.52
N PRO A 404 5.04 3.15 2.76
CA PRO A 404 6.29 3.57 3.39
C PRO A 404 7.00 4.63 2.52
N ASN A 405 7.62 5.64 3.13
CA ASN A 405 8.41 6.63 2.39
C ASN A 405 9.90 6.25 2.24
N ASN A 406 10.35 5.20 2.92
CA ASN A 406 11.72 4.71 2.80
C ASN A 406 11.81 3.21 3.14
N LYS A 407 12.89 2.57 2.71
CA LYS A 407 13.09 1.12 2.84
C LYS A 407 13.13 0.61 4.30
N ASN A 408 13.49 1.45 5.27
CA ASN A 408 13.63 1.03 6.67
C ASN A 408 12.27 0.88 7.38
N ILE A 409 11.19 1.39 6.80
CA ILE A 409 9.83 1.34 7.37
C ILE A 409 9.07 0.09 6.92
N ILE A 410 9.46 -0.50 5.78
CA ILE A 410 8.73 -1.62 5.15
C ILE A 410 8.56 -2.79 6.13
N ALA A 411 9.61 -3.15 6.87
CA ALA A 411 9.56 -4.26 7.81
C ALA A 411 8.59 -3.99 8.98
N SER A 412 8.68 -2.82 9.62
CA SER A 412 7.74 -2.40 10.67
C SER A 412 6.29 -2.32 10.16
N ALA A 413 6.09 -1.84 8.93
CA ALA A 413 4.77 -1.79 8.30
C ALA A 413 4.19 -3.19 8.06
N LYS A 414 5.01 -4.15 7.62
CA LYS A 414 4.58 -5.55 7.42
C LYS A 414 4.22 -6.21 8.74
N LEU A 415 5.02 -6.02 9.79
CA LEU A 415 4.70 -6.52 11.13
C LEU A 415 3.40 -5.93 11.69
N ALA A 416 3.16 -4.63 11.50
CA ALA A 416 1.91 -3.99 11.90
C ALA A 416 0.70 -4.51 11.09
N ALA A 417 0.90 -4.77 9.79
CA ALA A 417 -0.14 -5.32 8.92
C ALA A 417 -0.53 -6.76 9.29
N GLU A 418 0.43 -7.61 9.63
CA GLU A 418 0.21 -9.02 10.01
C GLU A 418 -0.60 -9.18 11.31
N ARG A 419 -0.63 -8.15 12.15
CA ARG A 419 -1.34 -8.14 13.43
C ARG A 419 -2.78 -7.63 13.33
N ASP A 420 -3.19 -7.15 12.16
CA ASP A 420 -4.55 -6.71 11.90
C ASP A 420 -5.31 -7.77 11.10
N ASN A 421 -6.58 -8.01 11.44
CA ASN A 421 -7.41 -9.02 10.78
C ASN A 421 -8.03 -8.53 9.45
N ARG A 422 -7.74 -7.29 9.03
CA ARG A 422 -8.22 -6.68 7.79
C ARG A 422 -7.27 -6.95 6.62
N ASP A 423 -7.71 -6.59 5.42
CA ASP A 423 -6.92 -6.74 4.19
C ASP A 423 -5.92 -5.57 4.08
N ILE A 424 -4.79 -5.68 4.79
CA ILE A 424 -3.74 -4.67 4.80
C ILE A 424 -2.60 -5.07 3.87
N ILE A 425 -2.34 -4.24 2.87
CA ILE A 425 -1.33 -4.49 1.86
C ILE A 425 -0.26 -3.40 1.98
N VAL A 426 0.95 -3.79 2.37
CA VAL A 426 2.12 -2.90 2.31
C VAL A 426 2.62 -2.86 0.88
N ILE A 427 2.57 -1.69 0.26
CA ILE A 427 3.21 -1.46 -1.04
C ILE A 427 4.66 -1.11 -0.74
N ASP A 428 5.62 -1.85 -1.31
CA ASP A 428 7.06 -1.68 -1.05
C ASP A 428 7.64 -0.42 -1.73
N THR A 429 7.04 0.75 -1.50
CA THR A 429 7.57 2.06 -1.89
C THR A 429 8.80 2.38 -1.03
N LYS A 430 9.86 2.88 -1.68
CA LYS A 430 11.19 3.07 -1.11
C LYS A 430 11.61 4.52 -1.00
N THR A 431 10.82 5.44 -1.56
CA THR A 431 11.06 6.88 -1.51
C THR A 431 9.77 7.64 -1.25
N MET A 432 9.89 8.90 -0.86
CA MET A 432 8.73 9.75 -0.60
C MET A 432 7.78 9.87 -1.80
N LEU A 433 8.34 10.14 -2.98
CA LEU A 433 7.53 10.42 -4.17
C LEU A 433 7.03 9.17 -4.89
N GLU A 434 7.59 8.00 -4.62
CA GLU A 434 6.92 6.74 -4.99
C GLU A 434 5.56 6.63 -4.28
N GLY A 435 5.51 6.83 -2.96
CA GLY A 435 4.24 6.84 -2.21
C GLY A 435 3.27 7.90 -2.71
N TYR A 436 3.77 9.10 -3.03
CA TYR A 436 2.93 10.16 -3.59
C TYR A 436 2.37 9.80 -4.97
N TYR A 437 3.18 9.16 -5.83
CA TYR A 437 2.75 8.68 -7.14
C TYR A 437 1.56 7.70 -7.02
N PHE A 438 1.58 6.77 -6.06
CA PHE A 438 0.42 5.90 -5.79
C PHE A 438 -0.80 6.68 -5.33
N THR A 439 -0.61 7.65 -4.42
CA THR A 439 -1.71 8.45 -3.87
C THR A 439 -2.41 9.27 -4.94
N LYS A 440 -1.64 10.04 -5.72
CA LYS A 440 -2.13 10.87 -6.83
C LYS A 440 -2.81 10.06 -7.93
N ASN A 441 -2.29 8.86 -8.22
CA ASN A 441 -2.80 7.99 -9.27
C ASN A 441 -3.68 6.84 -8.75
N ARG A 442 -4.27 6.96 -7.55
CA ARG A 442 -5.06 5.91 -6.87
C ARG A 442 -6.23 5.34 -7.67
N LYS A 443 -6.69 6.06 -8.70
CA LYS A 443 -7.76 5.61 -9.61
C LYS A 443 -7.29 4.61 -10.68
N MET A 444 -5.97 4.51 -10.88
CA MET A 444 -5.39 3.53 -11.80
C MET A 444 -5.34 2.14 -11.16
N ASN A 445 -5.30 1.11 -12.00
CA ASN A 445 -5.11 -0.26 -11.54
C ASN A 445 -3.75 -0.42 -10.82
N LEU A 446 -3.73 -1.12 -9.68
CA LEU A 446 -2.54 -1.32 -8.85
C LEU A 446 -1.38 -1.99 -9.61
N GLN A 447 -1.65 -2.99 -10.45
CA GLN A 447 -0.61 -3.66 -11.23
C GLN A 447 0.02 -2.70 -12.24
N THR A 448 -0.77 -1.79 -12.82
CA THR A 448 -0.25 -0.73 -13.69
C THR A 448 0.68 0.20 -12.91
N LEU A 449 0.31 0.62 -11.70
CA LEU A 449 1.15 1.47 -10.85
C LEU A 449 2.47 0.77 -10.45
N LEU A 450 2.39 -0.49 -10.03
CA LEU A 450 3.57 -1.30 -9.68
C LEU A 450 4.51 -1.53 -10.87
N ARG A 451 3.94 -1.71 -12.07
CA ARG A 451 4.72 -1.81 -13.30
C ARG A 451 5.44 -0.50 -13.62
N GLN A 452 4.77 0.63 -13.40
CA GLN A 452 5.29 1.97 -13.66
C GLN A 452 6.48 2.35 -12.79
N LEU A 453 6.49 1.91 -11.53
CA LEU A 453 7.65 2.08 -10.63
C LEU A 453 8.97 1.58 -11.24
N LYS A 454 8.95 0.57 -12.12
CA LYS A 454 10.17 -0.03 -12.68
C LYS A 454 10.93 0.90 -13.62
N PHE A 455 10.26 1.90 -14.17
CA PHE A 455 10.84 2.81 -15.16
C PHE A 455 10.75 4.27 -14.76
N ASN A 456 9.96 4.62 -13.75
CA ASN A 456 10.01 5.94 -13.13
C ASN A 456 11.35 6.14 -12.40
N ASN A 457 11.76 7.40 -12.28
CA ASN A 457 12.95 7.76 -11.52
C ASN A 457 12.54 8.66 -10.35
N SER A 458 12.68 8.15 -9.13
CA SER A 458 12.65 8.94 -7.91
C SER A 458 14.05 9.44 -7.61
N ILE A 459 14.21 10.75 -7.51
CA ILE A 459 15.47 11.43 -7.21
C ILE A 459 15.33 12.18 -5.89
N GLU A 460 16.25 11.97 -4.97
CA GLU A 460 16.33 12.69 -3.70
C GLU A 460 17.70 13.39 -3.64
N ILE A 461 17.70 14.71 -3.45
CA ILE A 461 18.91 15.54 -3.39
C ILE A 461 19.12 16.00 -1.96
N THR A 462 20.30 15.71 -1.40
CA THR A 462 20.69 16.07 -0.03
C THR A 462 22.17 16.48 0.02
N LYS A 463 22.63 16.90 1.20
CA LYS A 463 24.04 17.19 1.48
C LYS A 463 24.68 16.03 2.22
N ALA A 464 25.90 15.70 1.83
CA ALA A 464 26.68 14.68 2.50
C ALA A 464 27.06 15.12 3.92
N VAL A 465 26.88 14.24 4.90
CA VAL A 465 27.18 14.50 6.32
C VAL A 465 28.49 13.86 6.80
N ARG A 466 29.13 13.05 5.95
CA ARG A 466 30.42 12.40 6.24
C ARG A 466 31.23 12.18 4.96
N ASP A 467 32.55 12.07 5.13
CA ASP A 467 33.46 11.67 4.07
C ASP A 467 33.35 10.15 3.85
N THR A 468 33.21 9.70 2.61
CA THR A 468 33.10 8.28 2.28
C THR A 468 33.33 8.05 0.78
N LYS A 469 33.40 6.78 0.37
CA LYS A 469 33.43 6.38 -1.04
C LYS A 469 32.28 5.40 -1.30
N VAL A 470 31.40 5.73 -2.24
CA VAL A 470 30.25 4.88 -2.61
C VAL A 470 30.18 4.77 -4.13
N ASN A 471 30.14 3.53 -4.67
CA ASN A 471 30.06 3.27 -6.11
C ASN A 471 31.16 4.00 -6.91
N ASP A 472 32.39 3.99 -6.41
CA ASP A 472 33.54 4.73 -6.96
C ASP A 472 33.46 6.26 -6.94
N ILE A 473 32.45 6.82 -6.29
CA ILE A 473 32.31 8.27 -6.09
C ILE A 473 32.88 8.61 -4.70
N GLU A 474 33.99 9.36 -4.69
CA GLU A 474 34.51 9.98 -3.46
C GLU A 474 33.61 11.13 -3.04
N ILE A 475 33.14 11.13 -1.81
CA ILE A 475 32.19 12.08 -1.27
C ILE A 475 32.83 12.77 -0.07
N LYS A 476 32.72 14.09 -0.04
CA LYS A 476 33.16 14.90 1.09
C LYS A 476 31.97 15.52 1.81
N ILE A 477 32.12 15.77 3.11
CA ILE A 477 31.15 16.53 3.90
C ILE A 477 30.79 17.83 3.17
N GLY A 478 29.49 18.08 3.01
CA GLY A 478 28.95 19.26 2.34
C GLY A 478 28.72 19.11 0.84
N ASP A 479 29.24 18.07 0.18
CA ASP A 479 28.91 17.77 -1.23
C ASP A 479 27.39 17.61 -1.38
N ASN A 480 26.82 18.13 -2.46
CA ASN A 480 25.44 17.80 -2.84
C ASN A 480 25.47 16.44 -3.53
N ILE A 481 24.61 15.53 -3.08
CA ILE A 481 24.51 14.15 -3.57
C ILE A 481 23.10 13.84 -4.03
N ALA A 482 22.99 13.03 -5.08
CA ALA A 482 21.71 12.58 -5.61
C ALA A 482 21.55 11.06 -5.46
N LEU A 483 20.47 10.69 -4.78
CA LEU A 483 19.99 9.31 -4.70
C LEU A 483 18.95 9.11 -5.79
N VAL A 484 19.16 8.16 -6.70
CA VAL A 484 18.18 7.79 -7.71
C VAL A 484 17.68 6.39 -7.39
N ASN A 485 16.37 6.26 -7.16
CA ASN A 485 15.71 5.05 -6.70
C ASN A 485 16.41 4.44 -5.46
N GLY A 486 16.83 5.32 -4.53
CA GLY A 486 17.53 4.96 -3.29
C GLY A 486 19.04 4.70 -3.41
N SER A 487 19.61 4.76 -4.62
CA SER A 487 21.04 4.51 -4.85
C SER A 487 21.79 5.80 -5.14
N LEU A 488 22.94 6.02 -4.49
CA LEU A 488 23.78 7.17 -4.79
C LEU A 488 24.36 7.04 -6.20
N THR A 489 24.09 8.03 -7.05
CA THR A 489 24.49 7.99 -8.47
C THR A 489 25.35 9.17 -8.91
N GLU A 490 25.21 10.33 -8.29
CA GLU A 490 25.87 11.57 -8.72
C GLU A 490 26.19 12.46 -7.52
N LYS A 491 27.21 13.30 -7.69
CA LYS A 491 27.52 14.40 -6.76
C LYS A 491 27.93 15.68 -7.49
N ALA A 492 27.82 16.80 -6.79
CA ALA A 492 28.42 18.07 -7.19
C ALA A 492 28.63 18.99 -5.98
N GLU A 493 29.55 19.95 -6.10
CA GLU A 493 29.75 20.97 -5.06
C GLU A 493 28.53 21.89 -4.93
N ARG A 494 27.90 22.21 -6.07
CA ARG A 494 26.69 23.04 -6.15
C ARG A 494 25.46 22.21 -6.49
N VAL A 495 24.33 22.52 -5.85
CA VAL A 495 23.06 21.82 -6.09
C VAL A 495 22.55 22.05 -7.51
N GLU A 496 22.83 23.22 -8.08
CA GLU A 496 22.45 23.60 -9.44
C GLU A 496 23.11 22.70 -10.49
N ASP A 497 24.40 22.43 -10.33
CA ASP A 497 25.15 21.56 -11.24
C ASP A 497 24.68 20.11 -11.12
N LEU A 498 24.32 19.67 -9.91
CA LEU A 498 23.74 18.35 -9.69
C LEU A 498 22.39 18.21 -10.39
N ILE A 499 21.50 19.20 -10.25
CA ILE A 499 20.18 19.21 -10.93
C ILE A 499 20.36 19.10 -12.44
N LYS A 500 21.29 19.87 -13.04
CA LYS A 500 21.59 19.81 -14.48
C LYS A 500 22.01 18.40 -14.90
N LYS A 501 22.97 17.79 -14.20
CA LYS A 501 23.43 16.41 -14.46
C LYS A 501 22.29 15.40 -14.39
N ILE A 502 21.44 15.49 -13.37
CA ILE A 502 20.28 14.60 -13.20
C ILE A 502 19.31 14.75 -14.39
N TYR A 503 19.01 15.99 -14.79
CA TYR A 503 18.09 16.25 -15.89
C TYR A 503 18.66 15.86 -17.24
N GLU A 504 19.97 15.91 -17.45
CA GLU A 504 20.62 15.42 -18.67
C GLU A 504 20.57 13.89 -18.75
N LYS A 505 20.73 13.20 -17.61
CA LYS A 505 20.82 11.74 -17.55
C LYS A 505 19.47 11.03 -17.52
N TYR A 506 18.49 11.59 -16.81
CA TYR A 506 17.23 10.88 -16.50
C TYR A 506 15.97 11.51 -17.11
N ALA A 507 16.00 12.78 -17.52
CA ALA A 507 14.87 13.44 -18.17
C ALA A 507 15.05 13.44 -19.69
N ASN A 508 14.14 12.81 -20.42
CA ASN A 508 14.22 12.62 -21.88
C ASN A 508 12.83 12.70 -22.52
N ASP A 509 12.73 12.48 -23.83
CA ASP A 509 11.47 12.58 -24.59
C ASP A 509 10.35 11.64 -24.11
N ASN A 510 10.71 10.58 -23.36
CA ASN A 510 9.75 9.66 -22.75
C ASN A 510 9.24 10.14 -21.38
N THR A 511 9.75 11.25 -20.84
CA THR A 511 9.30 11.79 -19.55
C THR A 511 7.91 12.41 -19.72
N LEU A 512 6.91 11.78 -19.11
CA LEU A 512 5.49 12.16 -19.19
C LEU A 512 5.12 13.24 -18.19
N ALA A 513 5.68 13.18 -16.99
CA ALA A 513 5.46 14.17 -15.96
C ALA A 513 6.68 14.30 -15.05
N VAL A 514 6.82 15.49 -14.48
CA VAL A 514 7.79 15.77 -13.42
C VAL A 514 7.06 16.30 -12.20
N THR A 515 7.30 15.69 -11.05
CA THR A 515 6.83 16.18 -9.75
C THR A 515 8.04 16.61 -8.92
N VAL A 516 8.03 17.84 -8.41
CA VAL A 516 9.10 18.41 -7.59
C VAL A 516 8.53 18.85 -6.24
N VAL A 517 9.18 18.43 -5.16
CA VAL A 517 8.88 18.88 -3.79
C VAL A 517 10.13 19.53 -3.21
N ARG A 518 10.04 20.84 -2.95
CA ARG A 518 11.15 21.66 -2.47
C ARG A 518 11.27 21.55 -0.96
N GLY A 519 12.50 21.39 -0.47
CA GLY A 519 12.82 21.43 0.95
C GLY A 519 13.45 22.75 1.36
N LYS A 520 13.80 22.87 2.64
CA LYS A 520 14.30 24.14 3.21
C LYS A 520 15.63 24.61 2.63
N THR A 521 16.40 23.70 2.04
CA THR A 521 17.70 23.99 1.43
C THR A 521 17.65 24.11 -0.10
N ALA A 522 16.45 24.12 -0.70
CA ALA A 522 16.26 24.44 -2.11
C ALA A 522 16.71 25.88 -2.42
N THR A 523 17.31 26.10 -3.59
CA THR A 523 17.80 27.42 -4.03
C THR A 523 16.90 28.00 -5.12
N GLU A 524 16.84 29.33 -5.22
CA GLU A 524 16.10 30.01 -6.30
C GLU A 524 16.66 29.62 -7.69
N GLU A 525 17.98 29.64 -7.85
CA GLU A 525 18.66 29.22 -9.08
C GLU A 525 18.36 27.77 -9.44
N GLY A 526 18.37 26.85 -8.46
CA GLY A 526 17.98 25.45 -8.67
C GLY A 526 16.53 25.31 -9.15
N ASN A 527 15.61 26.10 -8.60
CA ASN A 527 14.20 26.12 -9.02
C ASN A 527 14.05 26.62 -10.46
N GLU A 528 14.83 27.63 -10.87
CA GLU A 528 14.84 28.14 -12.25
C GLU A 528 15.36 27.09 -13.24
N ILE A 529 16.44 26.38 -12.90
CA ILE A 529 16.98 25.29 -13.72
C ILE A 529 15.95 24.19 -13.94
N ILE A 530 15.27 23.76 -12.86
CA ILE A 530 14.19 22.77 -12.92
C ILE A 530 13.09 23.21 -13.89
N LYS A 531 12.72 24.50 -13.86
CA LYS A 531 11.65 25.09 -14.70
C LYS A 531 12.10 25.37 -16.13
N SER A 532 13.40 25.39 -16.40
CA SER A 532 13.94 25.70 -17.74
C SER A 532 13.61 24.63 -18.80
N LYS A 533 13.39 23.37 -18.39
CA LYS A 533 12.95 22.30 -19.29
C LYS A 533 11.42 22.22 -19.33
N SER A 534 10.86 22.18 -20.54
CA SER A 534 9.43 21.99 -20.72
C SER A 534 9.08 20.50 -20.71
N PHE A 535 8.14 20.12 -19.86
CA PHE A 535 7.56 18.77 -19.80
C PHE A 535 6.07 18.83 -20.08
N LYS A 536 5.48 17.71 -20.54
CA LYS A 536 4.02 17.62 -20.79
C LYS A 536 3.21 17.97 -19.54
N LYS A 537 3.69 17.54 -18.38
CA LYS A 537 3.10 17.83 -17.07
C LYS A 537 4.21 18.16 -16.08
N PHE A 538 4.02 19.23 -15.31
CA PHE A 538 4.96 19.66 -14.29
C PHE A 538 4.17 20.03 -13.03
N TYR A 539 4.57 19.45 -11.90
CA TYR A 539 3.96 19.66 -10.59
C TYR A 539 5.04 20.13 -9.63
N GLU A 540 4.77 21.20 -8.89
CA GLU A 540 5.70 21.76 -7.91
C GLU A 540 4.97 21.99 -6.59
N TYR A 541 5.59 21.56 -5.50
CA TYR A 541 5.07 21.71 -4.15
C TYR A 541 6.17 22.21 -3.21
N ASP A 542 5.74 22.86 -2.13
CA ASP A 542 6.61 23.23 -1.02
C ASP A 542 6.45 22.18 0.09
N GLY A 543 7.48 21.35 0.27
CA GLY A 543 7.46 20.30 1.28
C GLY A 543 8.14 20.71 2.58
N GLU A 544 8.96 21.77 2.57
CA GLU A 544 9.73 22.24 3.73
C GLU A 544 10.47 21.14 4.50
N GLN A 545 10.86 20.04 3.83
CA GLN A 545 11.65 19.00 4.47
C GLN A 545 13.06 19.50 4.82
N ASP A 546 13.57 19.09 5.99
CA ASP A 546 14.82 19.62 6.56
C ASP A 546 16.06 19.06 5.85
N ASN A 547 16.09 17.74 5.63
CA ASN A 547 17.30 17.01 5.23
C ASN A 547 17.53 16.97 3.72
N TYR A 548 16.49 17.26 2.92
CA TYR A 548 16.54 17.08 1.46
C TYR A 548 16.19 18.39 0.77
N SER A 549 17.09 18.88 -0.08
CA SER A 549 16.84 20.09 -0.87
C SER A 549 15.70 19.88 -1.86
N TYR A 550 15.65 18.70 -2.49
CA TYR A 550 14.62 18.35 -3.46
C TYR A 550 14.25 16.87 -3.40
N TYR A 551 12.95 16.59 -3.49
CA TYR A 551 12.46 15.34 -4.05
C TYR A 551 11.96 15.60 -5.47
N ILE A 552 12.43 14.83 -6.45
CA ILE A 552 12.05 14.95 -7.86
C ILE A 552 11.62 13.58 -8.35
N TYR A 553 10.46 13.50 -8.99
CA TYR A 553 9.93 12.26 -9.53
C TYR A 553 9.64 12.42 -11.01
N LEU A 554 10.33 11.62 -11.82
CA LEU A 554 10.18 11.60 -13.27
C LEU A 554 9.29 10.41 -13.64
N GLU A 555 8.04 10.69 -14.01
CA GLU A 555 7.12 9.69 -14.55
C GLU A 555 7.53 9.42 -16.01
N GLN A 556 8.00 8.22 -16.30
CA GLN A 556 8.44 7.82 -17.64
C GLN A 556 7.32 7.08 -18.37
N ARG A 557 7.38 7.12 -19.70
CA ARG A 557 6.53 6.29 -20.54
C ARG A 557 6.99 4.84 -20.44
N ASP A 558 6.03 3.91 -20.35
CA ASP A 558 6.34 2.48 -20.43
C ASP A 558 6.99 2.18 -21.79
N PRO A 559 8.24 1.69 -21.83
CA PRO A 559 8.99 1.48 -23.07
C PRO A 559 8.40 0.35 -23.94
N SER A 560 7.59 -0.54 -23.37
CA SER A 560 6.94 -1.62 -24.12
C SER A 560 5.69 -1.19 -24.91
N LEU A 561 5.11 -0.03 -24.59
CA LEU A 561 3.97 0.49 -25.33
C LEU A 561 4.44 1.01 -26.69
N SER A 562 3.59 0.89 -27.70
CA SER A 562 3.83 1.52 -29.01
C SER A 562 3.43 3.00 -28.99
N LYS A 563 3.95 3.82 -29.91
CA LYS A 563 3.57 5.25 -29.99
C LYS A 563 2.12 5.47 -30.43
N ILE A 564 1.48 4.45 -30.99
CA ILE A 564 0.12 4.49 -31.53
C ILE A 564 -0.76 3.54 -30.69
N ALA A 565 -1.90 4.01 -30.23
CA ALA A 565 -2.95 3.17 -29.64
C ALA A 565 -4.14 3.02 -30.59
N ILE A 566 -4.95 1.98 -30.38
CA ILE A 566 -6.26 1.84 -31.01
C ILE A 566 -7.35 2.01 -29.95
N LEU A 567 -8.34 2.85 -30.23
CA LEU A 567 -9.60 2.88 -29.50
C LEU A 567 -10.71 2.32 -30.41
N THR A 568 -11.36 1.24 -29.99
CA THR A 568 -12.55 0.69 -30.66
C THR A 568 -13.74 0.69 -29.72
N ASP A 569 -14.95 0.49 -30.22
CA ASP A 569 -16.14 0.28 -29.41
C ASP A 569 -16.48 -1.21 -29.22
N SER A 570 -17.38 -1.49 -28.26
CA SER A 570 -17.84 -2.84 -27.93
C SER A 570 -18.62 -3.54 -29.04
N ALA A 571 -19.06 -2.84 -30.09
CA ALA A 571 -19.71 -3.48 -31.23
C ALA A 571 -18.74 -4.35 -32.06
N SER A 572 -17.44 -4.27 -31.79
CA SER A 572 -16.41 -5.16 -32.33
C SER A 572 -16.46 -6.58 -31.77
N ASP A 573 -17.14 -6.83 -30.64
CA ASP A 573 -17.18 -8.13 -29.94
C ASP A 573 -15.82 -8.69 -29.49
N ILE A 574 -14.76 -7.89 -29.52
CA ILE A 574 -13.42 -8.25 -29.03
C ILE A 574 -13.47 -8.60 -27.53
N THR A 575 -12.78 -9.67 -27.14
CA THR A 575 -12.59 -10.05 -25.74
C THR A 575 -11.22 -9.60 -25.22
N PRO A 576 -11.03 -9.46 -23.90
CA PRO A 576 -9.73 -9.13 -23.32
C PRO A 576 -8.59 -10.06 -23.78
N ASP A 577 -8.86 -11.37 -23.87
CA ASP A 577 -7.87 -12.37 -24.30
C ASP A 577 -7.36 -12.13 -25.73
N MET A 578 -8.19 -11.56 -26.61
CA MET A 578 -7.81 -11.30 -28.01
C MET A 578 -6.84 -10.14 -28.16
N ILE A 579 -6.84 -9.21 -27.21
CA ILE A 579 -6.03 -7.98 -27.22
C ILE A 579 -4.95 -7.99 -26.14
N GLU A 580 -4.72 -9.13 -25.50
CA GLU A 580 -3.65 -9.27 -24.51
C GLU A 580 -2.29 -8.91 -25.13
N GLY A 581 -1.57 -7.99 -24.47
CA GLY A 581 -0.28 -7.50 -24.94
C GLY A 581 -0.34 -6.67 -26.24
N LEU A 582 -1.51 -6.15 -26.60
CA LEU A 582 -1.71 -5.20 -27.70
C LEU A 582 -2.16 -3.82 -27.17
N ASP A 583 -1.82 -2.75 -27.88
CA ASP A 583 -2.14 -1.36 -27.52
C ASP A 583 -3.59 -0.98 -27.91
N VAL A 584 -4.57 -1.75 -27.44
CA VAL A 584 -6.00 -1.61 -27.78
C VAL A 584 -6.84 -1.31 -26.55
N ALA A 585 -7.71 -0.31 -26.65
CA ALA A 585 -8.76 0.00 -25.67
C ALA A 585 -10.15 -0.16 -26.29
N VAL A 586 -11.13 -0.58 -25.49
CA VAL A 586 -12.52 -0.77 -25.91
C VAL A 586 -13.44 0.16 -25.12
N ILE A 587 -14.14 1.07 -25.81
CA ILE A 587 -15.17 1.92 -25.20
C ILE A 587 -16.53 1.20 -25.22
N PRO A 588 -17.19 1.01 -24.07
CA PRO A 588 -18.44 0.26 -24.00
C PRO A 588 -19.64 1.08 -24.52
N ILE A 589 -20.44 0.50 -25.40
CA ILE A 589 -21.74 1.05 -25.81
C ILE A 589 -22.77 0.80 -24.71
N ARG A 590 -23.68 1.77 -24.53
CA ARG A 590 -24.73 1.69 -23.50
C ARG A 590 -25.95 0.94 -24.01
N LEU A 591 -26.58 0.22 -23.10
CA LEU A 591 -27.86 -0.45 -23.33
C LEU A 591 -28.89 -0.05 -22.29
N LYS A 592 -30.15 -0.01 -22.70
CA LYS A 592 -31.32 0.08 -21.84
C LYS A 592 -32.19 -1.15 -22.08
N ILE A 593 -32.37 -1.97 -21.05
CA ILE A 593 -33.24 -3.16 -21.07
C ILE A 593 -34.26 -2.97 -19.96
N GLY A 594 -35.53 -2.77 -20.34
CA GLY A 594 -36.56 -2.31 -19.41
C GLY A 594 -36.22 -0.94 -18.83
N GLU A 595 -36.16 -0.85 -17.50
CA GLU A 595 -35.79 0.37 -16.78
C GLU A 595 -34.29 0.45 -16.47
N ASN A 596 -33.55 -0.64 -16.64
CA ASN A 596 -32.15 -0.77 -16.25
C ASN A 596 -31.21 -0.30 -17.36
N ASN A 597 -30.10 0.33 -16.97
CA ASN A 597 -29.04 0.77 -17.87
C ASN A 597 -27.77 -0.06 -17.69
N TYR A 598 -27.18 -0.46 -18.80
CA TYR A 598 -26.00 -1.32 -18.86
C TYR A 598 -24.92 -0.75 -19.79
N LYS A 599 -23.70 -1.25 -19.65
CA LYS A 599 -22.53 -1.02 -20.49
C LYS A 599 -22.04 -2.38 -20.99
N ASP A 600 -22.02 -2.55 -22.30
CA ASP A 600 -21.67 -3.82 -22.96
C ASP A 600 -20.26 -4.28 -22.55
N GLY A 601 -20.14 -5.51 -22.05
CA GLY A 601 -18.88 -6.09 -21.60
C GLY A 601 -18.33 -5.54 -20.28
N VAL A 602 -19.04 -4.61 -19.60
CA VAL A 602 -18.62 -4.04 -18.31
C VAL A 602 -19.50 -4.54 -17.16
N ASN A 603 -20.80 -4.23 -17.20
CA ASN A 603 -21.76 -4.67 -16.17
C ASN A 603 -22.91 -5.50 -16.78
N LEU A 604 -22.68 -6.02 -17.99
CA LEU A 604 -23.57 -6.94 -18.68
C LEU A 604 -22.73 -7.91 -19.52
N SER A 605 -22.68 -9.18 -19.10
CA SER A 605 -21.98 -10.22 -19.84
C SER A 605 -22.78 -10.70 -21.06
N LYS A 606 -22.11 -11.29 -22.07
CA LYS A 606 -22.78 -11.86 -23.25
C LYS A 606 -23.84 -12.90 -22.84
N LYS A 607 -23.49 -13.80 -21.92
CA LYS A 607 -24.39 -14.83 -21.37
C LYS A 607 -25.62 -14.24 -20.70
N GLU A 608 -25.43 -13.23 -19.84
CA GLU A 608 -26.53 -12.56 -19.16
C GLU A 608 -27.44 -11.83 -20.16
N PHE A 609 -26.86 -11.11 -21.11
CA PHE A 609 -27.61 -10.42 -22.16
C PHE A 609 -28.50 -11.39 -22.95
N TRP A 610 -27.94 -12.48 -23.48
CA TRP A 610 -28.72 -13.45 -24.26
C TRP A 610 -29.81 -14.12 -23.43
N HIS A 611 -29.52 -14.43 -22.16
CA HIS A 611 -30.54 -14.93 -21.25
C HIS A 611 -31.71 -13.95 -21.13
N LYS A 612 -31.43 -12.67 -20.83
CA LYS A 612 -32.44 -11.61 -20.69
C LYS A 612 -33.26 -11.40 -21.96
N LEU A 613 -32.59 -11.30 -23.11
CA LEU A 613 -33.26 -11.07 -24.40
C LEU A 613 -34.25 -12.19 -24.73
N LEU A 614 -33.88 -13.44 -24.44
CA LEU A 614 -34.68 -14.62 -24.75
C LEU A 614 -35.81 -14.88 -23.74
N THR A 615 -35.63 -14.52 -22.46
CA THR A 615 -36.62 -14.78 -21.40
C THR A 615 -37.55 -13.60 -21.12
N GLU A 616 -37.03 -12.38 -21.04
CA GLU A 616 -37.78 -11.21 -20.61
C GLU A 616 -38.65 -10.63 -21.75
N LYS A 617 -38.34 -10.96 -23.03
CA LYS A 617 -39.01 -10.44 -24.24
C LYS A 617 -39.12 -8.91 -24.31
N VAL A 618 -38.29 -8.20 -23.55
CA VAL A 618 -38.17 -6.74 -23.62
C VAL A 618 -37.15 -6.39 -24.69
N MET A 619 -37.55 -5.54 -25.64
CA MET A 619 -36.66 -5.08 -26.70
C MET A 619 -35.62 -4.08 -26.14
N PRO A 620 -34.33 -4.40 -26.19
CA PRO A 620 -33.29 -3.48 -25.74
C PRO A 620 -33.21 -2.25 -26.63
N LYS A 621 -32.73 -1.14 -26.07
CA LYS A 621 -32.29 0.03 -26.83
C LYS A 621 -30.81 0.26 -26.58
N THR A 622 -30.09 0.66 -27.61
CA THR A 622 -28.67 1.05 -27.47
C THR A 622 -28.52 2.55 -27.52
N ALA A 623 -27.54 3.09 -26.80
CA ALA A 623 -27.12 4.48 -26.90
C ALA A 623 -25.60 4.54 -27.07
N GLN A 624 -25.15 5.42 -27.95
CA GLN A 624 -23.73 5.71 -28.14
C GLN A 624 -23.09 6.22 -26.83
N PRO A 625 -21.77 5.99 -26.64
CA PRO A 625 -21.02 6.68 -25.60
C PRO A 625 -21.17 8.21 -25.75
N SER A 626 -20.96 8.97 -24.68
CA SER A 626 -21.04 10.43 -24.76
C SER A 626 -19.72 11.04 -25.27
N PRO A 627 -19.72 12.29 -25.78
CA PRO A 627 -18.47 12.97 -26.12
C PRO A 627 -17.49 13.05 -24.94
N ALA A 628 -18.01 13.24 -23.72
CA ALA A 628 -17.19 13.27 -22.51
C ALA A 628 -16.52 11.92 -22.25
N GLU A 629 -17.21 10.79 -22.40
CA GLU A 629 -16.58 9.47 -22.25
C GLU A 629 -15.49 9.24 -23.29
N PHE A 630 -15.72 9.60 -24.56
CA PHE A 630 -14.68 9.52 -25.58
C PHE A 630 -13.46 10.38 -25.24
N ARG A 631 -13.68 11.61 -24.79
CA ARG A 631 -12.62 12.51 -24.33
C ARG A 631 -11.80 11.85 -23.22
N ASP A 632 -12.47 11.30 -22.20
CA ASP A 632 -11.81 10.68 -21.05
C ASP A 632 -10.94 9.49 -21.49
N TYR A 633 -11.43 8.64 -22.40
CA TYR A 633 -10.64 7.54 -22.97
C TYR A 633 -9.43 8.03 -23.77
N TYR A 634 -9.58 9.09 -24.58
CA TYR A 634 -8.45 9.66 -25.31
C TYR A 634 -7.41 10.28 -24.38
N GLU A 635 -7.84 11.01 -23.35
CA GLU A 635 -6.95 11.58 -22.33
C GLU A 635 -6.21 10.47 -21.59
N GLU A 636 -6.89 9.39 -21.21
CA GLU A 636 -6.25 8.23 -20.57
C GLU A 636 -5.13 7.64 -21.45
N LEU A 637 -5.39 7.47 -22.76
CA LEU A 637 -4.39 6.98 -23.70
C LEU A 637 -3.21 7.98 -23.82
N PHE A 638 -3.47 9.27 -24.00
CA PHE A 638 -2.38 10.26 -24.06
C PHE A 638 -1.57 10.33 -22.75
N ASN A 639 -2.23 10.14 -21.61
CA ASN A 639 -1.59 10.10 -20.29
C ASN A 639 -0.69 8.87 -20.12
N LYS A 640 -0.99 7.75 -20.80
CA LYS A 640 -0.09 6.57 -20.88
C LYS A 640 1.13 6.80 -21.78
N GLY A 641 1.15 7.91 -22.53
CA GLY A 641 2.26 8.29 -23.39
C GLY A 641 2.10 7.89 -24.86
N TYR A 642 0.90 7.52 -25.32
CA TYR A 642 0.63 7.40 -26.75
C TYR A 642 0.74 8.78 -27.43
N GLU A 643 1.25 8.82 -28.64
CA GLU A 643 1.36 10.03 -29.45
C GLU A 643 0.20 10.16 -30.44
N LYS A 644 -0.27 9.02 -30.98
CA LYS A 644 -1.39 8.92 -31.92
C LYS A 644 -2.43 7.91 -31.43
N ILE A 645 -3.69 8.13 -31.80
CA ILE A 645 -4.80 7.23 -31.53
C ILE A 645 -5.54 6.96 -32.84
N ILE A 646 -5.63 5.69 -33.23
CA ILE A 646 -6.55 5.23 -34.28
C ILE A 646 -7.88 4.89 -33.61
N SER A 647 -8.89 5.72 -33.84
CA SER A 647 -10.22 5.59 -33.27
C SER A 647 -11.13 4.89 -34.27
N LEU A 648 -11.14 3.55 -34.25
CA LEU A 648 -11.76 2.66 -35.22
C LEU A 648 -13.09 2.11 -34.68
N HIS A 649 -14.21 2.53 -35.26
CA HIS A 649 -15.55 2.28 -34.68
C HIS A 649 -16.49 1.57 -35.63
N ILE A 650 -17.63 1.11 -35.08
CA ILE A 650 -18.79 0.61 -35.82
C ILE A 650 -19.12 1.50 -37.01
N SER A 651 -19.59 0.88 -38.09
CA SER A 651 -20.07 1.56 -39.30
C SER A 651 -20.85 2.85 -39.01
N SER A 652 -20.46 3.95 -39.67
CA SER A 652 -21.12 5.25 -39.54
C SER A 652 -22.57 5.24 -40.06
N LYS A 653 -22.95 4.25 -40.88
CA LYS A 653 -24.32 4.04 -41.35
C LYS A 653 -25.21 3.34 -40.32
N MET A 654 -24.63 2.70 -39.31
CA MET A 654 -25.34 1.94 -38.28
C MET A 654 -25.43 2.71 -36.95
N SER A 655 -24.46 3.58 -36.68
CA SER A 655 -24.39 4.37 -35.43
C SER A 655 -23.76 5.75 -35.63
N GLY A 656 -24.18 6.71 -34.82
CA GLY A 656 -23.55 8.03 -34.70
C GLY A 656 -22.26 8.04 -33.87
N THR A 657 -21.75 6.89 -33.43
CA THR A 657 -20.55 6.75 -32.59
C THR A 657 -19.37 7.56 -33.12
N GLN A 658 -19.10 7.50 -34.43
CA GLN A 658 -17.99 8.26 -35.04
C GLN A 658 -18.19 9.77 -34.98
N GLN A 659 -19.43 10.24 -35.07
CA GLN A 659 -19.72 11.67 -34.93
C GLN A 659 -19.45 12.14 -33.50
N VAL A 660 -19.82 11.33 -32.50
CA VAL A 660 -19.47 11.59 -31.10
C VAL A 660 -17.96 11.62 -30.90
N ALA A 661 -17.24 10.65 -31.48
CA ALA A 661 -15.79 10.56 -31.41
C ALA A 661 -15.11 11.80 -32.03
N LYS A 662 -15.67 12.36 -33.12
CA LYS A 662 -15.22 13.62 -33.73
C LYS A 662 -15.41 14.82 -32.79
N VAL A 663 -16.58 14.94 -32.17
CA VAL A 663 -16.86 16.02 -31.18
C VAL A 663 -15.86 15.94 -30.02
N ALA A 664 -15.63 14.74 -29.47
CA ALA A 664 -14.67 14.54 -28.39
C ALA A 664 -13.22 14.91 -28.79
N ARG A 665 -12.83 14.60 -30.04
CA ARG A 665 -11.53 15.00 -30.58
C ARG A 665 -11.37 16.51 -30.66
N GLU A 666 -12.42 17.24 -31.08
CA GLU A 666 -12.43 18.71 -31.13
C GLU A 666 -12.34 19.33 -29.72
N MET A 667 -13.02 18.72 -28.72
CA MET A 667 -12.93 19.15 -27.32
C MET A 667 -11.49 19.12 -26.79
N LEU A 668 -10.65 18.21 -27.31
CA LEU A 668 -9.24 18.06 -26.92
C LEU A 668 -8.28 18.94 -27.71
N LYS A 669 -8.70 19.52 -28.86
CA LYS A 669 -7.81 20.23 -29.80
C LYS A 669 -6.62 19.36 -30.25
N ARG A 670 -6.88 18.07 -30.49
CA ARG A 670 -5.90 17.03 -30.89
C ARG A 670 -6.26 16.41 -32.25
N GLU A 671 -6.75 17.22 -33.19
CA GLU A 671 -7.29 16.76 -34.48
C GLU A 671 -6.28 16.00 -35.33
N LYS A 672 -4.99 16.35 -35.21
CA LYS A 672 -3.89 15.68 -35.92
C LYS A 672 -3.45 14.36 -35.26
N ASP A 673 -3.83 14.12 -34.01
CA ASP A 673 -3.35 13.00 -33.21
C ASP A 673 -4.39 11.91 -33.03
N ILE A 674 -5.67 12.21 -33.26
CA ILE A 674 -6.77 11.24 -33.22
C ILE A 674 -7.33 11.05 -34.64
N ILE A 675 -7.08 9.88 -35.21
CA ILE A 675 -7.53 9.49 -36.55
C ILE A 675 -8.81 8.68 -36.39
N ILE A 676 -9.95 9.24 -36.80
CA ILE A 676 -11.23 8.53 -36.78
C ILE A 676 -11.32 7.66 -38.04
N VAL A 677 -11.52 6.35 -37.85
CA VAL A 677 -11.65 5.37 -38.93
C VAL A 677 -13.03 4.73 -38.90
N ASP A 678 -13.71 4.77 -40.03
CA ASP A 678 -14.97 4.05 -40.24
C ASP A 678 -14.67 2.62 -40.62
N SER A 679 -15.03 1.65 -39.75
CA SER A 679 -14.82 0.25 -40.08
C SER A 679 -15.69 -0.23 -41.24
N LYS A 680 -16.77 0.49 -41.58
CA LYS A 680 -17.86 0.03 -42.47
C LYS A 680 -18.37 -1.37 -42.10
N SER A 681 -18.23 -1.77 -40.85
CA SER A 681 -18.53 -3.11 -40.39
C SER A 681 -18.99 -3.13 -38.93
N VAL A 682 -19.20 -4.35 -38.43
CA VAL A 682 -19.56 -4.68 -37.04
C VAL A 682 -18.89 -6.01 -36.66
N THR A 683 -18.92 -6.35 -35.37
CA THR A 683 -18.48 -7.64 -34.82
C THR A 683 -17.09 -8.04 -35.35
N PHE A 684 -16.90 -9.29 -35.76
CA PHE A 684 -15.68 -9.81 -36.35
C PHE A 684 -15.10 -8.97 -37.49
N GLY A 685 -15.93 -8.27 -38.29
CA GLY A 685 -15.44 -7.46 -39.41
C GLY A 685 -14.71 -6.21 -38.93
N GLN A 686 -15.20 -5.60 -37.84
CA GLN A 686 -14.51 -4.54 -37.10
C GLN A 686 -13.35 -5.12 -36.28
N ALA A 687 -13.54 -6.26 -35.62
CA ALA A 687 -12.48 -6.89 -34.81
C ALA A 687 -11.25 -7.25 -35.64
N TYR A 688 -11.44 -7.79 -36.86
CA TYR A 688 -10.35 -8.13 -37.75
C TYR A 688 -9.49 -6.91 -38.09
N GLN A 689 -10.13 -5.77 -38.38
CA GLN A 689 -9.44 -4.50 -38.61
C GLN A 689 -8.62 -4.05 -37.40
N VAL A 690 -9.23 -4.07 -36.20
CA VAL A 690 -8.55 -3.71 -34.95
C VAL A 690 -7.33 -4.60 -34.72
N LEU A 691 -7.50 -5.91 -34.82
CA LEU A 691 -6.43 -6.88 -34.53
C LEU A 691 -5.31 -6.85 -35.57
N GLU A 692 -5.62 -6.63 -36.85
CA GLU A 692 -4.60 -6.43 -37.89
C GLU A 692 -3.80 -5.16 -37.61
N ALA A 693 -4.47 -4.02 -37.38
CA ALA A 693 -3.80 -2.76 -37.09
C ALA A 693 -2.95 -2.85 -35.82
N ALA A 694 -3.45 -3.51 -34.77
CA ALA A 694 -2.71 -3.70 -33.52
C ALA A 694 -1.42 -4.51 -33.73
N LYS A 695 -1.46 -5.56 -34.55
CA LYS A 695 -0.27 -6.34 -34.93
C LYS A 695 0.72 -5.50 -35.73
N MET A 696 0.23 -4.71 -36.68
CA MET A 696 1.07 -3.80 -37.47
C MET A 696 1.75 -2.76 -36.57
N ILE A 697 1.02 -2.14 -35.65
CA ILE A 697 1.56 -1.21 -34.65
C ILE A 697 2.68 -1.86 -33.84
N LYS A 698 2.45 -3.08 -33.33
CA LYS A 698 3.43 -3.83 -32.54
C LYS A 698 4.68 -4.19 -33.34
N SER A 699 4.55 -4.40 -34.65
CA SER A 699 5.69 -4.61 -35.57
C SER A 699 6.40 -3.31 -36.00
N GLY A 700 5.95 -2.15 -35.52
CA GLY A 700 6.55 -0.85 -35.84
C GLY A 700 6.17 -0.31 -37.23
N ALA A 701 5.06 -0.78 -37.82
CA ALA A 701 4.57 -0.25 -39.09
C ALA A 701 4.22 1.25 -38.99
N LYS A 702 4.39 1.98 -40.10
CA LYS A 702 4.05 3.40 -40.16
C LYS A 702 2.54 3.60 -40.14
N LEU A 703 2.10 4.74 -39.61
CA LEU A 703 0.67 5.08 -39.50
C LEU A 703 -0.02 5.04 -40.87
N GLU A 704 0.64 5.53 -41.91
CA GLU A 704 0.09 5.59 -43.27
C GLU A 704 -0.19 4.18 -43.83
N ASP A 705 0.73 3.24 -43.60
CA ASP A 705 0.60 1.85 -44.03
C ASP A 705 -0.53 1.14 -43.26
N ILE A 706 -0.65 1.42 -41.95
CA ILE A 706 -1.74 0.92 -41.12
C ILE A 706 -3.09 1.42 -41.63
N LEU A 707 -3.21 2.72 -41.93
CA LEU A 707 -4.46 3.31 -42.42
C LEU A 707 -4.82 2.79 -43.82
N ALA A 708 -3.86 2.69 -44.74
CA ALA A 708 -4.07 2.11 -46.06
C ALA A 708 -4.61 0.67 -45.95
N ARG A 709 -4.03 -0.12 -45.04
CA ARG A 709 -4.49 -1.48 -44.77
C ARG A 709 -5.90 -1.52 -44.20
N LEU A 710 -6.22 -0.64 -43.24
CA LEU A 710 -7.57 -0.55 -42.67
C LEU A 710 -8.63 -0.24 -43.74
N TYR A 711 -8.38 0.73 -44.61
CA TYR A 711 -9.31 1.07 -45.69
C TYR A 711 -9.45 -0.06 -46.72
N GLU A 712 -8.36 -0.73 -47.08
CA GLU A 712 -8.41 -1.91 -47.95
C GLU A 712 -9.28 -3.03 -47.35
N ILE A 713 -9.13 -3.29 -46.04
CA ILE A 713 -9.92 -4.29 -45.34
C ILE A 713 -11.40 -3.88 -45.32
N ALA A 714 -11.70 -2.61 -45.01
CA ALA A 714 -13.07 -2.11 -44.96
C ALA A 714 -13.80 -2.30 -46.30
N ASP A 715 -13.11 -2.12 -47.43
CA ASP A 715 -13.71 -2.30 -48.76
C ASP A 715 -13.80 -3.78 -49.20
N LYS A 716 -12.91 -4.65 -48.71
CA LYS A 716 -12.86 -6.08 -49.11
C LYS A 716 -13.59 -7.03 -48.16
N MET A 717 -13.92 -6.60 -46.95
CA MET A 717 -14.61 -7.42 -45.95
C MET A 717 -16.04 -7.70 -46.39
N LYS A 718 -16.39 -8.98 -46.52
CA LYS A 718 -17.76 -9.42 -46.82
C LYS A 718 -18.39 -10.02 -45.56
N VAL A 719 -19.52 -9.46 -45.15
CA VAL A 719 -20.27 -9.92 -43.97
C VAL A 719 -21.64 -10.40 -44.44
N TYR A 720 -21.98 -11.65 -44.13
CA TYR A 720 -23.30 -12.23 -44.39
C TYR A 720 -23.88 -12.79 -43.10
N PHE A 721 -25.16 -12.60 -42.85
CA PHE A 721 -25.80 -13.06 -41.62
C PHE A 721 -27.27 -13.37 -41.83
N ALA A 722 -27.82 -14.25 -41.01
CA ALA A 722 -29.22 -14.65 -41.04
C ALA A 722 -29.85 -14.38 -39.68
N VAL A 723 -31.00 -13.74 -39.69
CA VAL A 723 -31.78 -13.41 -38.49
C VAL A 723 -33.11 -14.16 -38.51
N SER A 724 -33.58 -14.58 -37.34
CA SER A 724 -34.88 -15.22 -37.20
C SER A 724 -36.06 -14.23 -37.22
N ASP A 725 -35.78 -12.96 -36.90
CA ASP A 725 -36.80 -11.92 -36.74
C ASP A 725 -36.23 -10.56 -37.16
N LEU A 726 -36.77 -10.00 -38.25
CA LEU A 726 -36.36 -8.69 -38.77
C LEU A 726 -36.86 -7.51 -37.90
N THR A 727 -37.79 -7.74 -36.98
CA THR A 727 -38.36 -6.67 -36.15
C THR A 727 -37.31 -6.01 -35.25
N TYR A 728 -36.27 -6.73 -34.85
CA TYR A 728 -35.15 -6.15 -34.10
C TYR A 728 -34.39 -5.10 -34.93
N LEU A 729 -34.09 -5.40 -36.20
CA LEU A 729 -33.39 -4.48 -37.09
C LEU A 729 -34.28 -3.29 -37.46
N GLU A 730 -35.56 -3.55 -37.69
CA GLU A 730 -36.54 -2.54 -38.05
C GLU A 730 -36.80 -1.56 -36.90
N LYS A 731 -37.20 -2.06 -35.72
CA LYS A 731 -37.46 -1.22 -34.53
C LYS A 731 -36.19 -0.60 -33.99
N GLY A 732 -35.05 -1.27 -34.18
CA GLY A 732 -33.73 -0.72 -33.97
C GLY A 732 -33.41 0.42 -34.93
N GLY A 733 -34.05 0.52 -36.11
CA GLY A 733 -33.76 1.53 -37.13
C GLY A 733 -32.46 1.26 -37.91
N ARG A 734 -31.97 0.03 -37.87
CA ARG A 734 -30.69 -0.43 -38.45
C ARG A 734 -30.88 -1.41 -39.60
N ILE A 735 -32.11 -1.56 -40.09
CA ILE A 735 -32.45 -2.44 -41.22
C ILE A 735 -31.94 -1.92 -42.58
N GLY A 736 -31.59 -0.64 -42.67
CA GLY A 736 -30.98 -0.03 -43.85
C GLY A 736 -31.78 -0.26 -45.14
N ARG A 737 -31.08 -0.64 -46.21
CA ARG A 737 -31.64 -0.94 -47.54
C ARG A 737 -32.52 -2.18 -47.55
N ALA A 738 -32.45 -3.02 -46.52
CA ALA A 738 -33.35 -4.17 -46.35
C ALA A 738 -34.76 -3.78 -45.86
N SER A 739 -35.04 -2.49 -45.60
CA SER A 739 -36.39 -2.01 -45.25
C SER A 739 -37.44 -2.30 -46.33
N SER A 740 -37.04 -2.35 -47.60
CA SER A 740 -37.94 -2.60 -48.74
C SER A 740 -38.56 -3.99 -48.78
N VAL A 741 -38.14 -4.90 -47.89
CA VAL A 741 -38.57 -6.31 -47.90
C VAL A 741 -39.35 -6.75 -46.66
N ILE A 742 -39.86 -5.81 -45.84
CA ILE A 742 -40.68 -6.02 -44.62
C ILE A 742 -42.11 -6.53 -44.92
N GLY A 743 -42.27 -7.45 -45.88
CA GLY A 743 -43.57 -8.09 -46.18
C GLY A 743 -44.00 -9.16 -45.16
N ASN A 744 -45.02 -9.98 -45.49
CA ASN A 744 -45.44 -11.13 -44.66
C ASN A 744 -44.32 -12.20 -44.59
N LEU A 745 -43.42 -12.06 -43.62
CA LEU A 745 -42.20 -12.87 -43.44
C LEU A 745 -42.39 -14.13 -42.58
N LEU A 746 -43.64 -14.56 -42.32
CA LEU A 746 -43.88 -15.80 -41.56
C LEU A 746 -43.14 -16.99 -42.23
N LYS A 747 -42.27 -17.68 -41.47
CA LYS A 747 -41.45 -18.85 -41.87
C LYS A 747 -40.20 -18.58 -42.73
N LEU A 748 -39.86 -17.33 -43.02
CA LEU A 748 -38.62 -16.99 -43.72
C LEU A 748 -37.47 -16.74 -42.72
N ARG A 749 -36.25 -17.07 -43.15
CA ARG A 749 -34.99 -16.73 -42.45
C ARG A 749 -34.08 -16.05 -43.47
N PRO A 750 -34.24 -14.74 -43.74
CA PRO A 750 -33.51 -14.07 -44.81
C PRO A 750 -32.00 -14.07 -44.51
N VAL A 751 -31.20 -14.15 -45.57
CA VAL A 751 -29.76 -13.88 -45.50
C VAL A 751 -29.56 -12.43 -45.91
N LEU A 752 -28.95 -11.67 -45.02
CA LEU A 752 -28.59 -10.27 -45.17
C LEU A 752 -27.07 -10.16 -45.37
N LYS A 753 -26.64 -9.00 -45.84
CA LYS A 753 -25.23 -8.63 -45.90
C LYS A 753 -25.01 -7.21 -45.41
N LEU A 754 -23.75 -6.90 -45.08
CA LEU A 754 -23.31 -5.51 -45.00
C LEU A 754 -22.73 -5.09 -46.35
N GLU A 755 -23.26 -4.00 -46.88
CA GLU A 755 -22.86 -3.41 -48.16
C GLU A 755 -22.62 -1.92 -47.97
N ASP A 756 -21.36 -1.52 -48.12
CA ASP A 756 -20.88 -0.14 -47.86
C ASP A 756 -21.28 0.36 -46.46
N GLY A 757 -21.12 -0.53 -45.47
CA GLY A 757 -21.43 -0.27 -44.06
C GLY A 757 -22.90 -0.36 -43.66
N GLU A 758 -23.82 -0.64 -44.58
CA GLU A 758 -25.26 -0.65 -44.33
C GLU A 758 -25.86 -2.05 -44.55
N VAL A 759 -26.91 -2.39 -43.80
CA VAL A 759 -27.62 -3.67 -43.99
C VAL A 759 -28.39 -3.67 -45.32
N SER A 760 -28.15 -4.69 -46.15
CA SER A 760 -28.91 -4.95 -47.37
C SER A 760 -29.36 -6.41 -47.45
N LEU A 761 -30.44 -6.67 -48.18
CA LEU A 761 -30.91 -8.03 -48.43
C LEU A 761 -30.00 -8.70 -49.45
N GLU A 762 -29.46 -9.87 -49.09
CA GLU A 762 -28.72 -10.71 -50.04
C GLU A 762 -29.67 -11.73 -50.69
N THR A 763 -30.46 -12.46 -49.90
CA THR A 763 -31.48 -13.38 -50.42
C THR A 763 -32.55 -13.74 -49.39
N LYS A 764 -33.72 -14.16 -49.87
CA LYS A 764 -34.79 -14.72 -49.03
C LYS A 764 -34.66 -16.24 -49.01
N THR A 765 -34.59 -16.83 -47.82
CA THR A 765 -34.53 -18.29 -47.66
C THR A 765 -35.63 -18.80 -46.74
N PHE A 766 -36.00 -20.08 -46.91
CA PHE A 766 -36.98 -20.76 -46.07
C PHE A 766 -36.30 -21.53 -44.94
N GLY A 767 -36.59 -21.11 -43.71
CA GLY A 767 -36.05 -21.73 -42.51
C GLY A 767 -34.52 -21.69 -42.40
N GLU A 768 -34.00 -22.22 -41.30
CA GLU A 768 -32.58 -22.13 -41.01
C GLU A 768 -31.68 -22.97 -41.93
N ARG A 769 -32.12 -24.17 -42.31
CA ARG A 769 -31.38 -25.00 -43.28
C ARG A 769 -31.20 -24.30 -44.63
N GLY A 770 -32.20 -23.51 -45.06
CA GLY A 770 -32.11 -22.71 -46.27
C GLY A 770 -31.02 -21.64 -46.19
N ALA A 771 -30.97 -20.92 -45.06
CA ALA A 771 -29.95 -19.91 -44.81
C ALA A 771 -28.54 -20.51 -44.72
N ILE A 772 -28.39 -21.64 -44.01
CA ILE A 772 -27.12 -22.38 -43.92
C ILE A 772 -26.65 -22.81 -45.32
N SER A 773 -27.52 -23.48 -46.10
CA SER A 773 -27.19 -23.96 -47.45
C SER A 773 -26.75 -22.82 -48.38
N TYR A 774 -27.37 -21.65 -48.27
CA TYR A 774 -26.94 -20.47 -49.02
C TYR A 774 -25.56 -19.97 -48.58
N MET A 775 -25.31 -19.88 -47.28
CA MET A 775 -23.99 -19.48 -46.76
C MET A 775 -22.89 -20.51 -47.11
N GLU A 776 -23.18 -21.81 -47.11
CA GLU A 776 -22.26 -22.83 -47.61
C GLU A 776 -21.92 -22.62 -49.09
N LYS A 777 -22.91 -22.22 -49.91
CA LYS A 777 -22.68 -21.87 -51.32
C LYS A 777 -21.77 -20.65 -51.44
N ILE A 778 -21.94 -19.64 -50.60
CA ILE A 778 -21.02 -18.48 -50.55
C ILE A 778 -19.60 -18.95 -50.21
N ILE A 779 -19.43 -19.73 -49.13
CA ILE A 779 -18.12 -20.25 -48.71
C ILE A 779 -17.47 -21.05 -49.85
N LYS A 780 -18.22 -21.94 -50.51
CA LYS A 780 -17.74 -22.75 -51.63
C LYS A 780 -17.33 -21.91 -52.84
N ASN A 781 -18.05 -20.82 -53.12
CA ASN A 781 -17.73 -19.93 -54.23
C ASN A 781 -16.52 -19.05 -53.95
N GLU A 782 -16.50 -18.39 -52.79
CA GLU A 782 -15.39 -17.52 -52.38
C GLU A 782 -14.11 -18.32 -52.10
N GLY A 783 -14.25 -19.52 -51.52
CA GLY A 783 -13.18 -20.45 -51.22
C GLY A 783 -12.50 -21.08 -52.45
N LYS A 784 -12.92 -20.73 -53.67
CA LYS A 784 -12.11 -20.95 -54.88
C LYS A 784 -10.81 -20.14 -54.85
N ASN A 785 -10.82 -19.02 -54.12
CA ASN A 785 -9.69 -18.17 -53.81
C ASN A 785 -9.17 -18.44 -52.40
N SER A 786 -7.96 -17.95 -52.10
CA SER A 786 -7.42 -17.99 -50.74
C SER A 786 -8.12 -16.96 -49.87
N ILE A 787 -8.88 -17.41 -48.87
CA ILE A 787 -9.67 -16.53 -47.98
C ILE A 787 -9.44 -16.86 -46.51
N TYR A 788 -9.68 -15.88 -45.64
CA TYR A 788 -9.95 -16.08 -44.22
C TYR A 788 -11.46 -16.11 -44.00
N LEU A 789 -11.91 -17.07 -43.19
CA LEU A 789 -13.31 -17.22 -42.80
C LEU A 789 -13.46 -17.07 -41.29
N TYR A 790 -14.42 -16.25 -40.89
CA TYR A 790 -14.94 -16.15 -39.53
C TYR A 790 -16.40 -16.59 -39.51
N THR A 791 -16.84 -17.09 -38.36
CA THR A 791 -18.27 -17.30 -38.09
C THR A 791 -18.68 -16.49 -36.87
N ALA A 792 -19.95 -16.10 -36.77
CA ALA A 792 -20.48 -15.53 -35.54
C ALA A 792 -21.87 -16.06 -35.23
N TRP A 793 -22.22 -16.09 -33.96
CA TRP A 793 -23.52 -16.54 -33.47
C TRP A 793 -23.96 -15.72 -32.26
N GLY A 794 -25.26 -15.63 -32.06
CA GLY A 794 -25.88 -15.05 -30.89
C GLY A 794 -27.30 -15.56 -30.76
N GLY A 795 -27.75 -15.83 -29.55
CA GLY A 795 -29.07 -16.41 -29.31
C GLY A 795 -28.96 -17.77 -28.62
N THR A 796 -29.48 -18.81 -29.27
CA THR A 796 -29.61 -20.14 -28.67
C THR A 796 -28.53 -21.10 -29.17
N ASN A 797 -28.53 -22.33 -28.65
CA ASN A 797 -27.70 -23.42 -29.18
C ASN A 797 -27.97 -23.71 -30.67
N GLN A 798 -29.12 -23.32 -31.21
CA GLN A 798 -29.45 -23.49 -32.62
C GLN A 798 -28.52 -22.64 -33.51
N GLU A 799 -28.37 -21.35 -33.21
CA GLU A 799 -27.45 -20.45 -33.93
C GLU A 799 -25.98 -20.90 -33.81
N LEU A 800 -25.60 -21.40 -32.63
CA LEU A 800 -24.28 -21.97 -32.40
C LEU A 800 -24.03 -23.18 -33.33
N GLN A 801 -24.95 -24.14 -33.38
CA GLN A 801 -24.85 -25.31 -34.25
C GLN A 801 -24.82 -24.93 -35.74
N SER A 802 -25.56 -23.90 -36.14
CA SER A 802 -25.51 -23.36 -37.51
C SER A 802 -24.10 -22.91 -37.89
N THR A 803 -23.36 -22.27 -36.97
CA THR A 803 -21.94 -21.94 -37.22
C THR A 803 -21.02 -23.15 -37.26
N ASP A 804 -21.29 -24.20 -36.47
CA ASP A 804 -20.51 -25.45 -36.53
C ASP A 804 -20.62 -26.12 -37.90
N ILE A 805 -21.80 -26.07 -38.53
CA ILE A 805 -22.01 -26.60 -39.88
C ILE A 805 -21.22 -25.79 -40.91
N LEU A 806 -21.27 -24.46 -40.82
CA LEU A 806 -20.53 -23.58 -41.74
C LEU A 806 -19.02 -23.74 -41.59
N LYS A 807 -18.52 -23.92 -40.35
CA LYS A 807 -17.13 -24.28 -40.08
C LYS A 807 -16.76 -25.61 -40.73
N LYS A 808 -17.57 -26.66 -40.56
CA LYS A 808 -17.33 -27.96 -41.21
C LYS A 808 -17.22 -27.85 -42.72
N THR A 809 -18.08 -27.04 -43.35
CA THR A 809 -17.97 -26.76 -44.79
C THR A 809 -16.62 -26.11 -45.13
N ALA A 810 -16.15 -25.14 -44.34
CA ALA A 810 -14.83 -24.54 -44.53
C ALA A 810 -13.67 -25.53 -44.37
N ASP A 811 -13.74 -26.43 -43.38
CA ASP A 811 -12.73 -27.45 -43.10
C ASP A 811 -12.53 -28.42 -44.29
N THR A 812 -13.52 -28.56 -45.18
CA THR A 812 -13.38 -29.35 -46.42
C THR A 812 -12.63 -28.62 -47.54
N MET A 813 -12.27 -27.35 -47.37
CA MET A 813 -11.72 -26.50 -48.44
C MET A 813 -10.29 -26.02 -48.15
N ARG A 814 -9.32 -26.53 -48.92
CA ARG A 814 -7.88 -26.23 -48.75
C ARG A 814 -7.52 -24.73 -48.79
N LYS A 815 -8.25 -23.91 -49.54
CA LYS A 815 -7.96 -22.47 -49.70
C LYS A 815 -8.70 -21.58 -48.68
N VAL A 816 -9.55 -22.16 -47.84
CA VAL A 816 -10.27 -21.46 -46.78
C VAL A 816 -9.53 -21.70 -45.47
N GLU A 817 -9.08 -20.63 -44.82
CA GLU A 817 -8.54 -20.74 -43.46
C GLU A 817 -9.54 -20.18 -42.47
N PHE A 818 -10.09 -21.07 -41.64
CA PHE A 818 -10.99 -20.69 -40.57
C PHE A 818 -10.20 -20.03 -39.44
N LYS A 819 -10.51 -18.76 -39.16
CA LYS A 819 -9.79 -17.96 -38.17
C LYS A 819 -10.43 -17.93 -36.79
N GLY A 820 -11.69 -18.31 -36.68
CA GLY A 820 -12.37 -18.40 -35.39
C GLY A 820 -13.85 -18.08 -35.44
N ARG A 821 -14.47 -18.19 -34.26
CA ARG A 821 -15.88 -17.93 -34.05
C ARG A 821 -16.07 -16.85 -33.00
N PHE A 822 -16.93 -15.88 -33.29
CA PHE A 822 -17.34 -14.83 -32.37
C PHE A 822 -18.71 -15.15 -31.76
N GLU A 823 -18.85 -14.90 -30.47
CA GLU A 823 -20.17 -14.77 -29.84
C GLU A 823 -20.57 -13.29 -29.89
N ILE A 824 -21.74 -13.01 -30.46
CA ILE A 824 -22.28 -11.67 -30.63
C ILE A 824 -22.63 -11.07 -29.26
N GLY A 825 -22.15 -9.86 -28.99
CA GLY A 825 -22.38 -9.13 -27.75
C GLY A 825 -23.71 -8.40 -27.69
N ALA A 826 -23.93 -7.69 -26.58
CA ALA A 826 -25.22 -7.08 -26.27
C ALA A 826 -25.59 -5.99 -27.28
N THR A 827 -24.61 -5.20 -27.72
CA THR A 827 -24.82 -4.11 -28.68
C THR A 827 -25.42 -4.61 -29.98
N ILE A 828 -24.78 -5.59 -30.63
CA ILE A 828 -25.22 -6.12 -31.92
C ILE A 828 -26.46 -7.01 -31.74
N GLY A 829 -26.52 -7.82 -30.68
CA GLY A 829 -27.66 -8.67 -30.38
C GLY A 829 -28.96 -7.89 -30.17
N SER A 830 -28.89 -6.67 -29.64
CA SER A 830 -30.06 -5.79 -29.43
C SER A 830 -30.77 -5.41 -30.73
N HIS A 831 -30.04 -5.35 -31.84
CA HIS A 831 -30.58 -4.99 -33.16
C HIS A 831 -30.75 -6.19 -34.08
N SER A 832 -29.98 -7.25 -33.90
CA SER A 832 -30.07 -8.44 -34.76
C SER A 832 -31.05 -9.50 -34.23
N GLY A 833 -31.31 -9.52 -32.91
CA GLY A 833 -31.94 -10.68 -32.28
C GLY A 833 -31.07 -11.94 -32.42
N PRO A 834 -31.64 -13.14 -32.24
CA PRO A 834 -30.93 -14.39 -32.55
C PRO A 834 -30.43 -14.40 -34.00
N VAL A 835 -29.12 -14.64 -34.16
CA VAL A 835 -28.39 -14.44 -35.41
C VAL A 835 -27.24 -15.44 -35.54
N PHE A 836 -26.96 -15.85 -36.78
CA PHE A 836 -25.67 -16.44 -37.13
C PHE A 836 -25.18 -15.89 -38.46
N GLY A 837 -23.87 -15.92 -38.69
CA GLY A 837 -23.30 -15.37 -39.92
C GLY A 837 -21.85 -15.75 -40.16
N ILE A 838 -21.34 -15.27 -41.28
CA ILE A 838 -19.98 -15.48 -41.75
C ILE A 838 -19.32 -14.17 -42.17
N GLY A 839 -18.01 -14.11 -41.92
CA GLY A 839 -17.12 -13.07 -42.40
C GLY A 839 -16.10 -13.64 -43.34
N ILE A 840 -15.97 -13.04 -44.52
CA ILE A 840 -15.01 -13.46 -45.53
C ILE A 840 -14.13 -12.28 -45.90
N ILE A 841 -12.82 -12.50 -45.84
CA ILE A 841 -11.85 -11.59 -46.42
C ILE A 841 -10.84 -12.38 -47.25
N SER A 842 -10.46 -11.84 -48.41
CA SER A 842 -9.40 -12.46 -49.21
C SER A 842 -8.07 -12.42 -48.45
N LYS A 843 -7.25 -13.47 -48.56
CA LYS A 843 -5.85 -13.42 -48.11
C LYS A 843 -5.11 -12.49 -49.06
N ILE A 844 -5.05 -11.22 -48.68
CA ILE A 844 -4.34 -10.20 -49.43
C ILE A 844 -2.84 -10.48 -49.27
N ARG A 845 -2.12 -10.54 -50.39
CA ARG A 845 -0.65 -10.66 -50.41
C ARG A 845 0.01 -9.36 -50.05
#